data_AF-A0A9P6MPF7-F1
#
_entry.id   AF-A0A9P6MPF7-F1
#
_cell.length_a   1.000
_cell.length_b   1.000
_cell.length_c   1.000
_cell.angle_alpha   90.00
_cell.angle_beta   90.00
_cell.angle_gamma   90.00
#
_symmetry.space_group_name_H-M   'P 1'
#
loop_
_entity.id
_entity.type
_entity.pdbx_description
1 polymer ?
#
loop_
_entity_poly.entity_id
_entity_poly.type
_entity_poly.pdbx_seq_one_letter_code
_entity_poly.pdbx_strand_id
1 'polypeptide(L)'
;MASAQLVEAVQSVTRQSLPKRDASIEYMRVLRKTEAFNALKAIDILSKAPDNILVALADQRVHSELLTAFLTFVEFPSQEFEEHIPQSVASILVVSTLTNVLKRLLWRKPVIAVLIENDEFHGLFETLVIQRNNSLGGDPAELYIWKARVMDVVDFVVETTETDVMPYLHSKGCAKLLTDALKEYLVDGSIDSVHREEGILILRIIVKLIKKSSLMSSVLLDDFKANKIYETLAMLLVSPPFDEDMLTFKYTIISLIEELVFIDKEALAPPEEGTPYQHQDFVLPAVGPEHAGAVVRNLAACQVLVTALLYPDISNMTLLPAGNKDQEAPPHQFSLTVFATLLSIIRDHPMNYFLLERLNILSYAIERLDSYHQELQTSVMELFTYVLKDLNYVPFRDLVILSIHFQGTSSPRTTALVCDTVASLLQTSPGFKDVLREVGLIDMFCNMLEELSVVLRDTFGSPQFNNRISVIDFGQAFMPGEAKQRKYGIEVVHHFNSIMSCLVELLRGSRSNIALFQSTFRGDLFSLLHYNETRDGILRIIVVLVVESYRFFLEDKEASAAKSPPNTSSAPLSQKTLSAPYQLTQLCEILQSLNRYDFKMKMAILNALSSVFLECPELKDVFREGGGYVSIVSLLIRLEDAYQLIDNFEQLDLPKRRQRRDPKTNERIPTKADMLELFTKVFYVLSESMRDHPGNSSYFEEHIGFGSLADALQLTGVFGPNGDAAKMFGILFAFATLNESVLHIFDDPEEIEHTPEMVAKWLNSPAVCVQSPHVVLGIWRICMGLRDQESLAFCVMMSLFALSCANRRNQVLMGQTALLDELLKALFENPPLAIDNGADTSFEDGNVMREIMSRLAKRLIEMGMSSVGFRYLMEKFSATEEISFGECSGLLDMLLHGVTHSRWPSFVQFDGYSRLDLRSLGSHNFPPANGYTFLAWLCIESFDEELGIQILEISDDDQRCYFSVQIEPETHKLVVSVSHHQSVAFNFVAFEIGRWYHLALVHSKPKLTAPTGSLSVYIDGILGDKVKCPYLSSPNGEVKCYLGRHQKPKMMAKKEGSTLSWNLGPCYLVDEPLEVQIMDVLYNLSTRYHGNFQDSLGKFQTYETSTALNINLEAARRRSSPNSRNHEEQVALMNAIRGTIGNSIPEDKLVFAFSGGNLLDAADTRTDTATLEKAVLLLDQLIRCSWRNSEDMERIFGYEILGYILKQKKALFSIEMMNTLLGVVGMDLEYPE
;
A
#
# COMPACT_ATOMS: atom_id res chain seq x y z
N MET A 1 -48.44 -49.69 -44.56
CA MET A 1 -49.47 -50.50 -43.86
C MET A 1 -49.85 -49.87 -42.53
N ALA A 2 -48.94 -49.72 -41.57
CA ALA A 2 -49.24 -49.02 -40.30
C ALA A 2 -49.77 -47.59 -40.51
N SER A 3 -49.21 -46.84 -41.47
CA SER A 3 -49.69 -45.52 -41.90
C SER A 3 -51.14 -45.54 -42.42
N ALA A 4 -51.44 -46.42 -43.38
CA ALA A 4 -52.78 -46.59 -43.92
C ALA A 4 -53.80 -47.02 -42.86
N GLN A 5 -53.41 -47.92 -41.94
CA GLN A 5 -54.26 -48.35 -40.83
C GLN A 5 -54.57 -47.20 -39.86
N LEU A 6 -53.59 -46.36 -39.53
CA LEU A 6 -53.81 -45.21 -38.66
C LEU A 6 -54.67 -44.15 -39.36
N VAL A 7 -54.37 -43.82 -40.62
CA VAL A 7 -55.14 -42.83 -41.40
C VAL A 7 -56.58 -43.30 -41.59
N GLU A 8 -56.81 -44.57 -41.92
CA GLU A 8 -58.17 -45.11 -42.03
C GLU A 8 -58.91 -45.09 -40.69
N ALA A 9 -58.21 -45.37 -39.59
CA ALA A 9 -58.77 -45.27 -38.24
C ALA A 9 -59.18 -43.83 -37.89
N VAL A 10 -58.32 -42.84 -38.14
CA VAL A 10 -58.62 -41.42 -37.87
C VAL A 10 -59.69 -40.88 -38.82
N GLN A 11 -59.64 -41.23 -40.11
CA GLN A 11 -60.66 -40.84 -41.09
C GLN A 11 -62.02 -41.48 -40.85
N SER A 12 -62.08 -42.62 -40.14
CA SER A 12 -63.36 -43.22 -39.75
C SER A 12 -64.17 -42.29 -38.83
N VAL A 13 -63.51 -41.39 -38.11
CA VAL A 13 -64.14 -40.38 -37.25
C VAL A 13 -64.57 -39.16 -38.06
N THR A 14 -63.73 -38.64 -38.97
CA THR A 14 -64.11 -37.50 -39.83
C THR A 14 -65.32 -37.83 -40.73
N ARG A 15 -65.43 -39.08 -41.20
CA ARG A 15 -66.57 -39.55 -42.02
C ARG A 15 -67.91 -39.59 -41.28
N GLN A 16 -67.92 -39.60 -39.95
CA GLN A 16 -69.14 -39.65 -39.14
C GLN A 16 -69.81 -38.28 -38.96
N SER A 17 -69.18 -37.18 -39.40
CA SER A 17 -69.72 -35.81 -39.33
C SER A 17 -70.23 -35.41 -37.93
N LEU A 18 -69.54 -35.88 -36.88
CA LEU A 18 -69.89 -35.60 -35.50
C LEU A 18 -69.60 -34.14 -35.15
N PRO A 19 -70.37 -33.51 -34.24
CA PRO A 19 -70.00 -32.21 -33.69
C PRO A 19 -68.63 -32.31 -32.99
N LYS A 20 -67.82 -31.24 -33.05
CA LYS A 20 -66.40 -31.24 -32.65
C LYS A 20 -66.12 -31.84 -31.25
N ARG A 21 -67.03 -31.62 -30.29
CA ARG A 21 -66.95 -32.21 -28.95
C ARG A 21 -67.04 -33.75 -28.96
N ASP A 22 -68.00 -34.30 -29.71
CA ASP A 22 -68.21 -35.73 -29.81
C ASP A 22 -67.13 -36.40 -30.68
N ALA A 23 -66.62 -35.67 -31.67
CA ALA A 23 -65.48 -36.08 -32.47
C ALA A 23 -64.21 -36.26 -31.62
N SER A 24 -63.92 -35.35 -30.68
CA SER A 24 -62.80 -35.48 -29.73
C SER A 24 -62.88 -36.77 -28.90
N ILE A 25 -64.05 -37.11 -28.35
CA ILE A 25 -64.24 -38.35 -27.58
C ILE A 25 -64.02 -39.59 -28.47
N GLU A 26 -64.55 -39.57 -29.69
CA GLU A 26 -64.40 -40.68 -30.64
C GLU A 26 -62.94 -40.86 -31.09
N TYR A 27 -62.21 -39.78 -31.37
CA TYR A 27 -60.78 -39.86 -31.69
C TYR A 27 -59.99 -40.52 -30.56
N MET A 28 -60.22 -40.15 -29.29
CA MET A 28 -59.55 -40.81 -28.17
C MET A 28 -59.93 -42.29 -28.05
N ARG A 29 -61.20 -42.65 -28.28
CA ARG A 29 -61.64 -44.05 -28.27
C ARG A 29 -60.96 -44.88 -29.35
N VAL A 30 -60.85 -44.33 -30.56
CA VAL A 30 -60.19 -45.01 -31.70
C VAL A 30 -58.70 -45.17 -31.43
N LEU A 31 -58.02 -44.14 -30.94
CA LEU A 31 -56.58 -44.16 -30.68
C LEU A 31 -56.19 -45.05 -29.47
N ARG A 32 -57.10 -45.35 -28.54
CA ARG A 32 -56.87 -46.32 -27.42
C ARG A 32 -56.88 -47.79 -27.88
N LYS A 33 -57.43 -48.11 -29.04
CA LYS A 33 -57.40 -49.48 -29.57
C LYS A 33 -55.95 -49.90 -29.78
N THR A 34 -55.60 -51.11 -29.33
CA THR A 34 -54.23 -51.65 -29.39
C THR A 34 -53.62 -51.58 -30.79
N GLU A 35 -54.41 -51.85 -31.82
CA GLU A 35 -53.97 -51.78 -33.22
C GLU A 35 -53.61 -50.35 -33.64
N ALA A 36 -54.48 -49.38 -33.36
CA ALA A 36 -54.26 -47.96 -33.69
C ALA A 36 -53.11 -47.36 -32.86
N PHE A 37 -53.00 -47.70 -31.57
CA PHE A 37 -51.91 -47.25 -30.72
C PHE A 37 -50.56 -47.84 -31.12
N ASN A 38 -50.52 -49.13 -31.50
CA ASN A 38 -49.31 -49.74 -32.03
C ASN A 38 -48.91 -49.13 -33.39
N ALA A 39 -49.89 -48.77 -34.22
CA ALA A 39 -49.63 -48.02 -35.46
C ALA A 39 -49.08 -46.62 -35.17
N LEU A 40 -49.62 -45.90 -34.17
CA LEU A 40 -49.11 -44.60 -33.71
C LEU A 40 -47.67 -44.70 -33.18
N LYS A 41 -47.35 -45.72 -32.38
CA LYS A 41 -45.98 -46.01 -31.92
C LYS A 41 -45.04 -46.38 -33.08
N ALA A 42 -45.51 -47.16 -34.05
CA ALA A 42 -44.73 -47.46 -35.23
C ALA A 42 -44.44 -46.19 -36.03
N ILE A 43 -45.40 -45.27 -36.15
CA ILE A 43 -45.20 -43.96 -36.77
C ILE A 43 -44.26 -43.07 -35.94
N ASP A 44 -44.29 -43.13 -34.61
CA ASP A 44 -43.30 -42.46 -33.77
C ASP A 44 -41.87 -42.95 -34.03
N ILE A 45 -41.69 -44.26 -34.24
CA ILE A 45 -40.39 -44.83 -34.61
C ILE A 45 -40.01 -44.42 -36.04
N LEU A 46 -40.95 -44.48 -36.98
CA LEU A 46 -40.74 -44.10 -38.38
C LEU A 46 -40.53 -42.60 -38.56
N SER A 47 -40.99 -41.75 -37.63
CA SER A 47 -40.69 -40.31 -37.63
C SER A 47 -39.19 -40.02 -37.49
N LYS A 48 -38.41 -40.99 -36.98
CA LYS A 48 -36.95 -40.94 -36.89
C LYS A 48 -36.23 -41.42 -38.16
N ALA A 49 -36.97 -41.88 -39.17
CA ALA A 49 -36.41 -42.40 -40.41
C ALA A 49 -35.84 -41.26 -41.30
N PRO A 50 -35.04 -41.59 -42.33
CA PRO A 50 -34.53 -40.61 -43.30
C PRO A 50 -35.66 -40.02 -44.18
N ASP A 51 -35.37 -38.85 -44.78
CA ASP A 51 -36.36 -38.00 -45.46
C ASP A 51 -37.15 -38.70 -46.58
N ASN A 52 -36.57 -39.69 -47.25
CA ASN A 52 -37.23 -40.48 -48.30
C ASN A 52 -38.43 -41.32 -47.79
N ILE A 53 -38.37 -41.81 -46.54
CA ILE A 53 -39.48 -42.55 -45.91
C ILE A 53 -40.52 -41.57 -45.38
N LEU A 54 -40.10 -40.38 -44.95
CA LEU A 54 -40.98 -39.34 -44.46
C LEU A 54 -41.85 -38.72 -45.57
N VAL A 55 -41.31 -38.57 -46.78
CA VAL A 55 -42.10 -38.16 -47.96
C VAL A 55 -43.25 -39.14 -48.21
N ALA A 56 -43.01 -40.45 -48.12
CA ALA A 56 -44.07 -41.45 -48.28
C ALA A 56 -45.13 -41.41 -47.16
N LEU A 57 -44.77 -40.97 -45.95
CA LEU A 57 -45.73 -40.71 -44.87
C LEU A 57 -46.49 -39.39 -45.08
N ALA A 58 -45.84 -38.39 -45.69
CA ALA A 58 -46.45 -37.13 -46.06
C ALA A 58 -47.48 -37.31 -47.20
N ASP A 59 -47.15 -38.09 -48.22
CA ASP A 59 -48.05 -38.41 -49.33
C ASP A 59 -49.34 -39.11 -48.86
N GLN A 60 -49.27 -39.84 -47.74
CA GLN A 60 -50.43 -40.49 -47.11
C GLN A 60 -51.21 -39.59 -46.13
N ARG A 61 -50.89 -38.29 -46.05
CA ARG A 61 -51.54 -37.28 -45.19
C ARG A 61 -51.61 -37.65 -43.70
N VAL A 62 -50.70 -38.49 -43.22
CA VAL A 62 -50.68 -38.93 -41.82
C VAL A 62 -50.51 -37.73 -40.87
N HIS A 63 -49.73 -36.73 -41.26
CA HIS A 63 -49.46 -35.52 -40.49
C HIS A 63 -50.71 -34.62 -40.37
N SER A 64 -51.43 -34.36 -41.46
CA SER A 64 -52.65 -33.54 -41.48
C SER A 64 -53.78 -34.14 -40.64
N GLU A 65 -53.99 -35.45 -40.73
CA GLU A 65 -55.04 -36.16 -39.97
C GLU A 65 -54.70 -36.20 -38.47
N LEU A 66 -53.43 -36.42 -38.12
CA LEU A 66 -52.96 -36.36 -36.73
C LEU A 66 -53.02 -34.93 -36.16
N LEU A 67 -52.68 -33.91 -36.96
CA LEU A 67 -52.78 -32.51 -36.59
C LEU A 67 -54.24 -32.10 -36.38
N THR A 68 -55.14 -32.52 -37.26
CA THR A 68 -56.59 -32.27 -37.12
C THR A 68 -57.12 -32.90 -35.84
N ALA A 69 -56.78 -34.16 -35.55
CA ALA A 69 -57.15 -34.80 -34.29
C ALA A 69 -56.58 -34.04 -33.08
N PHE A 70 -55.32 -33.59 -33.15
CA PHE A 70 -54.66 -32.82 -32.10
C PHE A 70 -55.31 -31.46 -31.84
N LEU A 71 -55.59 -30.67 -32.88
CA LEU A 71 -56.29 -29.38 -32.76
C LEU A 71 -57.71 -29.57 -32.20
N THR A 72 -58.40 -30.66 -32.57
CA THR A 72 -59.72 -30.98 -32.02
C THR A 72 -59.65 -31.30 -30.52
N PHE A 73 -58.58 -31.97 -30.05
CA PHE A 73 -58.34 -32.20 -28.62
C PHE A 73 -58.04 -30.91 -27.85
N VAL A 74 -57.37 -29.95 -28.47
CA VAL A 74 -57.08 -28.63 -27.87
C VAL A 74 -58.35 -27.81 -27.70
N GLU A 75 -59.22 -27.78 -28.72
CA GLU A 75 -60.51 -27.09 -28.64
C GLU A 75 -61.49 -27.74 -27.64
N PHE A 76 -61.49 -29.08 -27.59
CA PHE A 76 -62.34 -29.87 -26.69
C PHE A 76 -61.55 -30.99 -26.02
N PRO A 77 -60.87 -30.73 -24.89
CA PRO A 77 -60.33 -31.77 -24.03
C PRO A 77 -61.46 -32.74 -23.68
N SER A 78 -61.30 -34.01 -24.04
CA SER A 78 -62.32 -35.03 -23.78
C SER A 78 -62.42 -35.25 -22.26
N GLN A 79 -63.49 -34.74 -21.65
CA GLN A 79 -63.88 -35.05 -20.27
C GLN A 79 -63.92 -36.57 -20.09
N GLU A 80 -63.41 -37.06 -18.96
CA GLU A 80 -63.35 -38.48 -18.54
C GLU A 80 -62.11 -39.28 -19.01
N PHE A 81 -60.99 -39.13 -18.29
CA PHE A 81 -59.95 -40.17 -18.27
C PHE A 81 -60.25 -41.33 -17.30
N GLU A 82 -61.37 -41.28 -16.60
CA GLU A 82 -61.84 -42.31 -15.69
C GLU A 82 -63.35 -42.48 -15.85
N GLU A 83 -63.81 -43.38 -16.72
CA GLU A 83 -65.00 -44.19 -16.44
C GLU A 83 -65.06 -45.42 -17.38
N HIS A 84 -65.18 -46.58 -16.73
CA HIS A 84 -65.33 -47.96 -17.22
C HIS A 84 -65.33 -48.23 -18.74
N ILE A 85 -64.14 -48.45 -19.32
CA ILE A 85 -63.99 -49.19 -20.59
C ILE A 85 -62.85 -50.22 -20.42
N PRO A 86 -63.06 -51.52 -20.71
CA PRO A 86 -61.98 -52.52 -20.68
C PRO A 86 -61.14 -52.39 -21.96
N GLN A 87 -60.19 -51.46 -21.96
CA GLN A 87 -59.20 -51.31 -23.03
C GLN A 87 -57.80 -51.04 -22.44
N SER A 88 -56.75 -51.53 -23.09
CA SER A 88 -55.45 -51.82 -22.47
C SER A 88 -54.42 -50.68 -22.45
N VAL A 89 -54.74 -49.48 -22.95
CA VAL A 89 -53.77 -48.37 -23.09
C VAL A 89 -54.26 -47.11 -22.39
N ALA A 90 -53.41 -46.54 -21.53
CA ALA A 90 -53.69 -45.31 -20.80
C ALA A 90 -53.70 -44.08 -21.74
N SER A 91 -54.67 -43.20 -21.55
CA SER A 91 -54.90 -42.02 -22.38
C SER A 91 -53.74 -41.02 -22.37
N ILE A 92 -53.10 -40.84 -21.20
CA ILE A 92 -51.91 -40.00 -21.05
C ILE A 92 -50.77 -40.49 -21.96
N LEU A 93 -50.68 -41.81 -22.16
CA LEU A 93 -49.68 -42.42 -23.05
C LEU A 93 -50.01 -42.12 -24.53
N VAL A 94 -51.28 -42.16 -24.92
CA VAL A 94 -51.74 -41.76 -26.26
C VAL A 94 -51.40 -40.29 -26.53
N VAL A 95 -51.76 -39.39 -25.60
CA VAL A 95 -51.52 -37.94 -25.74
C VAL A 95 -50.02 -37.61 -25.82
N SER A 96 -49.20 -38.19 -24.95
CA SER A 96 -47.74 -37.97 -24.97
C SER A 96 -47.09 -38.53 -26.24
N THR A 97 -47.50 -39.71 -26.71
CA THR A 97 -47.02 -40.26 -27.99
C THR A 97 -47.47 -39.42 -29.18
N LEU A 98 -48.71 -38.96 -29.23
CA LEU A 98 -49.23 -38.09 -30.28
C LEU A 98 -48.45 -36.77 -30.34
N THR A 99 -48.23 -36.13 -29.19
CA THR A 99 -47.45 -34.88 -29.11
C THR A 99 -46.01 -35.10 -29.61
N ASN A 100 -45.36 -36.20 -29.20
CA ASN A 100 -43.99 -36.52 -29.63
C ASN A 100 -43.90 -36.83 -31.14
N VAL A 101 -44.90 -37.55 -31.67
CA VAL A 101 -45.03 -37.82 -33.10
C VAL A 101 -45.17 -36.51 -33.87
N LEU A 102 -46.06 -35.61 -33.44
CA LEU A 102 -46.26 -34.32 -34.07
C LEU A 102 -45.01 -33.44 -33.99
N LYS A 103 -44.37 -33.31 -32.82
CA LYS A 103 -43.08 -32.60 -32.68
C LYS A 103 -42.08 -33.08 -33.73
N ARG A 104 -41.92 -34.40 -33.90
CA ARG A 104 -40.92 -34.98 -34.82
C ARG A 104 -41.31 -34.93 -36.30
N LEU A 105 -42.59 -35.12 -36.63
CA LEU A 105 -43.06 -35.04 -38.01
C LEU A 105 -43.04 -33.59 -38.50
N LEU A 106 -43.54 -32.66 -37.68
CA LEU A 106 -43.60 -31.23 -37.98
C LEU A 106 -42.22 -30.57 -37.96
N TRP A 107 -41.18 -31.25 -37.47
CA TRP A 107 -39.79 -30.79 -37.50
C TRP A 107 -39.12 -30.95 -38.87
N ARG A 108 -39.67 -31.82 -39.73
CA ARG A 108 -39.02 -32.23 -40.98
C ARG A 108 -39.51 -31.37 -42.14
N LYS A 109 -38.58 -30.73 -42.86
CA LYS A 109 -38.86 -29.83 -44.00
C LYS A 109 -39.92 -30.34 -45.00
N PRO A 110 -39.92 -31.62 -45.43
CA PRO A 110 -40.90 -32.13 -46.39
C PRO A 110 -42.35 -32.08 -45.88
N VAL A 111 -42.56 -32.20 -44.57
CA VAL A 111 -43.89 -32.19 -43.94
C VAL A 111 -44.38 -30.75 -43.76
N ILE A 112 -43.48 -29.84 -43.37
CA ILE A 112 -43.80 -28.42 -43.18
C ILE A 112 -44.20 -27.77 -44.51
N ALA A 113 -43.50 -28.08 -45.61
CA ALA A 113 -43.83 -27.55 -46.93
C ALA A 113 -45.28 -27.88 -47.34
N VAL A 114 -45.72 -29.13 -47.09
CA VAL A 114 -47.09 -29.58 -47.40
C VAL A 114 -48.13 -28.90 -46.49
N LEU A 115 -47.79 -28.61 -45.22
CA LEU A 115 -48.67 -27.90 -44.30
C LEU A 115 -48.81 -26.41 -44.63
N ILE A 116 -47.74 -25.77 -45.13
CA ILE A 116 -47.77 -24.40 -45.63
C ILE A 116 -48.62 -24.33 -46.90
N GLU A 117 -48.43 -25.25 -47.84
CA GLU A 117 -49.22 -25.32 -49.09
C GLU A 117 -50.72 -25.52 -48.84
N ASN A 118 -51.08 -26.29 -47.82
CA ASN A 118 -52.48 -26.59 -47.46
C ASN A 118 -53.07 -25.65 -46.38
N ASP A 119 -52.34 -24.63 -45.93
CA ASP A 119 -52.74 -23.67 -44.88
C ASP A 119 -53.06 -24.26 -43.50
N GLU A 120 -52.61 -25.48 -43.23
CA GLU A 120 -52.90 -26.22 -42.00
C GLU A 120 -51.99 -25.79 -40.83
N PHE A 121 -50.88 -25.10 -41.13
CA PHE A 121 -49.92 -24.63 -40.13
C PHE A 121 -50.42 -23.43 -39.31
N HIS A 122 -51.26 -22.56 -39.90
CA HIS A 122 -51.85 -21.41 -39.21
C HIS A 122 -52.75 -21.82 -38.03
N GLY A 123 -53.45 -22.96 -38.15
CA GLY A 123 -54.34 -23.48 -37.11
C GLY A 123 -53.65 -23.72 -35.76
N LEU A 124 -52.35 -24.02 -35.74
CA LEU A 124 -51.59 -24.11 -34.49
C LEU A 124 -51.50 -22.77 -33.77
N PHE A 125 -51.29 -21.66 -34.50
CA PHE A 125 -51.23 -20.32 -33.92
C PHE A 125 -52.62 -19.79 -33.55
N GLU A 126 -53.66 -20.10 -34.34
CA GLU A 126 -55.05 -19.77 -33.98
C GLU A 126 -55.47 -20.43 -32.67
N THR A 127 -55.08 -21.69 -32.42
CA THR A 127 -55.40 -22.37 -31.15
C THR A 127 -54.76 -21.73 -29.91
N LEU A 128 -53.68 -20.97 -30.07
CA LEU A 128 -53.06 -20.21 -28.97
C LEU A 128 -53.90 -19.00 -28.55
N VAL A 129 -54.80 -18.53 -29.42
CA VAL A 129 -55.69 -17.39 -29.18
C VAL A 129 -57.08 -17.84 -28.68
N ILE A 130 -57.38 -19.14 -28.69
CA ILE A 130 -58.69 -19.65 -28.27
C ILE A 130 -58.89 -19.45 -26.76
N GLN A 131 -59.91 -18.66 -26.41
CA GLN A 131 -60.43 -18.52 -25.06
C GLN A 131 -61.67 -19.38 -24.84
N ARG A 132 -61.80 -20.01 -23.67
CA ARG A 132 -63.06 -20.68 -23.28
C ARG A 132 -63.98 -19.65 -22.61
N ASN A 133 -65.11 -19.35 -23.24
CA ASN A 133 -66.21 -18.69 -22.55
C ASN A 133 -66.68 -19.59 -21.39
N ASN A 134 -66.99 -18.99 -20.23
CA ASN A 134 -67.49 -19.64 -19.01
C ASN A 134 -68.70 -20.58 -19.20
N SER A 135 -69.32 -20.60 -20.38
CA SER A 135 -70.51 -21.39 -20.72
C SER A 135 -70.24 -22.78 -21.31
N LEU A 136 -68.98 -23.18 -21.56
CA LEU A 136 -68.64 -24.44 -22.26
C LEU A 136 -68.12 -25.58 -21.38
N GLY A 137 -68.07 -25.41 -20.05
CA GLY A 137 -67.88 -26.48 -19.05
C GLY A 137 -66.63 -27.36 -19.26
N GLY A 138 -65.56 -27.07 -18.52
CA GLY A 138 -64.34 -27.88 -18.43
C GLY A 138 -63.31 -27.20 -17.53
N ASP A 139 -62.41 -27.95 -16.91
CA ASP A 139 -61.39 -27.42 -16.00
C ASP A 139 -60.40 -26.51 -16.78
N PRO A 140 -60.21 -25.23 -16.39
CA PRO A 140 -59.22 -24.34 -16.99
C PRO A 140 -57.80 -24.93 -17.00
N ALA A 141 -57.45 -25.75 -16.00
CA ALA A 141 -56.16 -26.40 -15.91
C ALA A 141 -55.92 -27.41 -17.05
N GLU A 142 -56.96 -28.07 -17.55
CA GLU A 142 -56.83 -29.03 -18.67
C GLU A 142 -56.60 -28.33 -20.00
N LEU A 143 -57.25 -27.20 -20.24
CA LEU A 143 -57.03 -26.39 -21.43
C LEU A 143 -55.59 -25.85 -21.46
N TYR A 144 -55.10 -25.40 -20.30
CA TYR A 144 -53.71 -24.97 -20.14
C TYR A 144 -52.72 -26.08 -20.49
N ILE A 145 -52.94 -27.32 -20.02
CA ILE A 145 -52.07 -28.45 -20.36
C ILE A 145 -52.03 -28.66 -21.88
N TRP A 146 -53.17 -28.63 -22.57
CA TRP A 146 -53.21 -28.79 -24.02
C TRP A 146 -52.59 -27.61 -24.78
N LYS A 147 -52.82 -26.37 -24.33
CA LYS A 147 -52.13 -25.20 -24.88
C LYS A 147 -50.62 -25.28 -24.66
N ALA A 148 -50.15 -25.64 -23.47
CA ALA A 148 -48.74 -25.88 -23.21
C ALA A 148 -48.16 -26.94 -24.16
N ARG A 149 -48.93 -27.98 -24.53
CA ARG A 149 -48.54 -28.98 -25.55
C ARG A 149 -48.51 -28.41 -26.97
N VAL A 150 -49.43 -27.51 -27.34
CA VAL A 150 -49.38 -26.78 -28.62
C VAL A 150 -48.15 -25.88 -28.65
N MET A 151 -47.90 -25.12 -27.59
CA MET A 151 -46.74 -24.25 -27.43
C MET A 151 -45.44 -25.06 -27.57
N ASP A 152 -45.37 -26.21 -26.92
CA ASP A 152 -44.30 -27.20 -27.03
C ASP A 152 -44.05 -27.68 -28.47
N VAL A 153 -45.11 -27.84 -29.27
CA VAL A 153 -45.03 -28.24 -30.68
C VAL A 153 -44.57 -27.06 -31.53
N VAL A 154 -45.16 -25.88 -31.34
CA VAL A 154 -44.78 -24.64 -32.05
C VAL A 154 -43.33 -24.27 -31.75
N ASP A 155 -42.91 -24.32 -30.49
CA ASP A 155 -41.55 -24.03 -30.05
C ASP A 155 -40.52 -24.92 -30.76
N PHE A 156 -40.83 -26.21 -30.90
CA PHE A 156 -39.99 -27.18 -31.59
C PHE A 156 -39.94 -26.96 -33.12
N VAL A 157 -41.03 -26.50 -33.72
CA VAL A 157 -41.10 -26.18 -35.17
C VAL A 157 -40.37 -24.86 -35.49
N VAL A 158 -40.49 -23.86 -34.61
CA VAL A 158 -39.78 -22.57 -34.74
C VAL A 158 -38.26 -22.74 -34.63
N GLU A 159 -37.79 -23.77 -33.91
CA GLU A 159 -36.36 -24.01 -33.72
C GLU A 159 -35.60 -24.33 -35.02
N THR A 160 -36.27 -24.92 -36.02
CA THR A 160 -35.60 -25.60 -37.15
C THR A 160 -36.05 -25.18 -38.55
N THR A 161 -36.88 -24.14 -38.67
CA THR A 161 -37.41 -23.63 -39.93
C THR A 161 -36.67 -22.38 -40.41
N GLU A 162 -36.04 -22.42 -41.59
CA GLU A 162 -35.09 -21.37 -42.01
C GLU A 162 -35.47 -20.55 -43.25
N THR A 163 -36.37 -20.95 -44.16
CA THR A 163 -36.62 -20.15 -45.39
C THR A 163 -38.10 -19.89 -45.73
N ASP A 164 -38.98 -20.88 -45.63
CA ASP A 164 -40.33 -20.78 -46.24
C ASP A 164 -41.45 -20.43 -45.23
N VAL A 165 -41.18 -20.61 -43.94
CA VAL A 165 -42.14 -20.36 -42.84
C VAL A 165 -42.29 -18.87 -42.54
N MET A 166 -41.21 -18.09 -42.58
CA MET A 166 -41.25 -16.67 -42.20
C MET A 166 -42.10 -15.81 -43.16
N PRO A 167 -42.01 -15.97 -44.50
CA PRO A 167 -42.92 -15.28 -45.42
C PRO A 167 -44.38 -15.70 -45.24
N TYR A 168 -44.63 -16.98 -44.92
CA TYR A 168 -45.97 -17.48 -44.63
C TYR A 168 -46.56 -16.83 -43.38
N LEU A 169 -45.80 -16.76 -42.27
CA LEU A 169 -46.23 -16.11 -41.02
C LEU A 169 -46.54 -14.62 -41.20
N HIS A 170 -45.75 -13.90 -42.02
CA HIS A 170 -46.03 -12.51 -42.41
C HIS A 170 -47.35 -12.42 -43.19
N SER A 171 -47.53 -13.24 -44.22
CA SER A 171 -48.73 -13.22 -45.08
C SER A 171 -50.03 -13.53 -44.33
N LYS A 172 -49.95 -14.30 -43.24
CA LYS A 172 -51.09 -14.71 -42.40
C LYS A 172 -51.31 -13.80 -41.19
N GLY A 173 -50.50 -12.74 -41.02
CA GLY A 173 -50.69 -11.77 -39.93
C GLY A 173 -50.47 -12.33 -38.52
N CYS A 174 -49.63 -13.36 -38.37
CA CYS A 174 -49.41 -14.03 -37.08
C CYS A 174 -48.87 -13.08 -36.00
N ALA A 175 -48.11 -12.05 -36.38
CA ALA A 175 -47.61 -11.03 -35.44
C ALA A 175 -48.76 -10.27 -34.74
N LYS A 176 -49.83 -9.96 -35.48
CA LYS A 176 -51.02 -9.31 -34.94
C LYS A 176 -51.77 -10.26 -34.00
N LEU A 177 -52.00 -11.50 -34.41
CA LEU A 177 -52.69 -12.52 -33.60
C LEU A 177 -52.00 -12.73 -32.24
N LEU A 178 -50.67 -12.90 -32.24
CA LEU A 178 -49.91 -13.10 -31.01
C LEU A 178 -49.85 -11.85 -30.13
N THR A 179 -49.78 -10.65 -30.74
CA THR A 179 -49.79 -9.38 -29.99
C THR A 179 -51.15 -9.11 -29.37
N ASP A 180 -52.24 -9.40 -30.09
CA ASP A 180 -53.60 -9.22 -29.59
C ASP A 180 -53.91 -10.25 -28.50
N ALA A 181 -53.47 -11.51 -28.65
CA ALA A 181 -53.53 -12.51 -27.57
C ALA A 181 -52.78 -12.03 -26.32
N LEU A 182 -51.56 -11.52 -26.47
CA LEU A 182 -50.79 -10.97 -25.35
C LEU A 182 -51.52 -9.82 -24.66
N LYS A 183 -52.20 -8.92 -25.39
CA LYS A 183 -53.04 -7.85 -24.80
C LYS A 183 -54.23 -8.44 -24.05
N GLU A 184 -54.91 -9.42 -24.62
CA GLU A 184 -56.12 -10.01 -24.05
C GLU A 184 -55.85 -10.80 -22.76
N TYR A 185 -54.72 -11.52 -22.68
CA TYR A 185 -54.31 -12.23 -21.46
C TYR A 185 -53.85 -11.29 -20.32
N LEU A 186 -53.59 -10.00 -20.61
CA LEU A 186 -52.85 -9.13 -19.71
C LEU A 186 -53.50 -7.76 -19.41
N VAL A 187 -54.62 -7.40 -20.06
CA VAL A 187 -55.29 -6.09 -19.87
C VAL A 187 -56.55 -6.17 -19.00
N ASP A 188 -57.23 -7.32 -18.88
CA ASP A 188 -58.38 -7.47 -17.98
C ASP A 188 -57.92 -7.91 -16.57
N GLY A 189 -58.07 -7.03 -15.57
CA GLY A 189 -57.53 -7.14 -14.22
C GLY A 189 -58.06 -8.28 -13.32
N SER A 190 -58.54 -9.40 -13.87
CA SER A 190 -58.97 -10.60 -13.15
C SER A 190 -58.19 -11.85 -13.60
N ILE A 191 -56.86 -11.75 -13.60
CA ILE A 191 -55.98 -12.77 -14.20
C ILE A 191 -55.63 -13.86 -13.17
N ASP A 192 -56.19 -15.06 -13.36
CA ASP A 192 -55.77 -16.27 -12.62
C ASP A 192 -54.31 -16.66 -12.94
N SER A 193 -53.65 -17.41 -12.05
CA SER A 193 -52.25 -17.85 -12.22
C SER A 193 -51.97 -18.55 -13.56
N VAL A 194 -52.95 -19.28 -14.08
CA VAL A 194 -52.89 -20.00 -15.36
C VAL A 194 -52.75 -19.05 -16.56
N HIS A 195 -53.52 -17.96 -16.59
CA HIS A 195 -53.46 -16.97 -17.67
C HIS A 195 -52.11 -16.22 -17.70
N ARG A 196 -51.47 -16.05 -16.53
CA ARG A 196 -50.11 -15.48 -16.44
C ARG A 196 -49.07 -16.39 -17.09
N GLU A 197 -49.12 -17.70 -16.83
CA GLU A 197 -48.20 -18.64 -17.46
C GLU A 197 -48.43 -18.75 -18.97
N GLU A 198 -49.69 -18.70 -19.44
CA GLU A 198 -50.02 -18.62 -20.88
C GLU A 198 -49.39 -17.38 -21.53
N GLY A 199 -49.51 -16.20 -20.91
CA GLY A 199 -48.90 -14.96 -21.40
C GLY A 199 -47.37 -15.03 -21.51
N ILE A 200 -46.68 -15.60 -20.51
CA ILE A 200 -45.21 -15.80 -20.57
C ILE A 200 -44.84 -16.75 -21.70
N LEU A 201 -45.57 -17.85 -21.88
CA LEU A 201 -45.30 -18.80 -22.95
C LEU A 201 -45.47 -18.13 -24.31
N ILE A 202 -46.54 -17.34 -24.51
CA ILE A 202 -46.77 -16.57 -25.75
C ILE A 202 -45.61 -15.61 -26.00
N LEU A 203 -45.18 -14.87 -24.96
CA LEU A 203 -44.04 -13.96 -25.07
C LEU A 203 -42.75 -14.71 -25.41
N ARG A 204 -42.47 -15.88 -24.82
CA ARG A 204 -41.31 -16.72 -25.17
C ARG A 204 -41.31 -17.12 -26.64
N ILE A 205 -42.47 -17.49 -27.19
CA ILE A 205 -42.61 -17.79 -28.62
C ILE A 205 -42.37 -16.55 -29.47
N ILE A 206 -42.91 -15.38 -29.09
CA ILE A 206 -42.65 -14.12 -29.79
C ILE A 206 -41.14 -13.81 -29.81
N VAL A 207 -40.46 -13.88 -28.67
CA VAL A 207 -39.00 -13.66 -28.58
C VAL A 207 -38.24 -14.67 -29.46
N LYS A 208 -38.60 -15.97 -29.42
CA LYS A 208 -37.94 -17.00 -30.25
C LYS A 208 -38.17 -16.80 -31.74
N LEU A 209 -39.39 -16.42 -32.15
CA LEU A 209 -39.73 -16.08 -33.54
C LEU A 209 -38.95 -14.87 -34.03
N ILE A 210 -38.86 -13.81 -33.22
CA ILE A 210 -38.07 -12.62 -33.53
C ILE A 210 -36.58 -12.96 -33.63
N LYS A 211 -36.05 -13.76 -32.69
CA LYS A 211 -34.66 -14.24 -32.70
C LYS A 211 -34.31 -15.01 -33.97
N LYS A 212 -35.14 -15.99 -34.34
CA LYS A 212 -34.93 -16.82 -35.53
C LYS A 212 -35.13 -16.05 -36.83
N SER A 213 -36.16 -15.22 -36.91
CA SER A 213 -36.42 -14.39 -38.10
C SER A 213 -35.29 -13.38 -38.34
N SER A 214 -34.75 -12.74 -37.29
CA SER A 214 -33.68 -11.74 -37.41
C SER A 214 -32.40 -12.26 -38.09
N LEU A 215 -32.11 -13.57 -38.03
CA LEU A 215 -30.98 -14.18 -38.74
C LEU A 215 -31.15 -14.10 -40.27
N MET A 216 -32.39 -14.01 -40.75
CA MET A 216 -32.76 -14.06 -42.16
C MET A 216 -33.32 -12.72 -42.67
N SER A 217 -34.27 -12.09 -41.96
CA SER A 217 -34.91 -10.81 -42.31
C SER A 217 -35.45 -10.06 -41.09
N SER A 218 -35.55 -8.73 -41.18
CA SER A 218 -36.16 -7.85 -40.16
C SER A 218 -37.70 -7.74 -40.28
N VAL A 219 -38.29 -8.29 -41.34
CA VAL A 219 -39.71 -8.10 -41.70
C VAL A 219 -40.67 -8.46 -40.56
N LEU A 220 -40.47 -9.62 -39.92
CA LEU A 220 -41.36 -10.07 -38.84
C LEU A 220 -41.23 -9.21 -37.59
N LEU A 221 -40.01 -8.73 -37.28
CA LEU A 221 -39.78 -7.79 -36.20
C LEU A 221 -40.53 -6.48 -36.47
N ASP A 222 -40.47 -5.96 -37.70
CA ASP A 222 -41.18 -4.74 -38.09
C ASP A 222 -42.70 -4.93 -38.06
N ASP A 223 -43.23 -6.12 -38.35
CA ASP A 223 -44.65 -6.44 -38.15
C ASP A 223 -45.05 -6.34 -36.67
N PHE A 224 -44.22 -6.87 -35.75
CA PHE A 224 -44.46 -6.74 -34.32
C PHE A 224 -44.36 -5.28 -33.84
N LYS A 225 -43.42 -4.50 -34.39
CA LYS A 225 -43.32 -3.04 -34.15
C LYS A 225 -44.60 -2.33 -34.59
N ALA A 226 -45.08 -2.59 -35.81
CA ALA A 226 -46.29 -2.00 -36.37
C ALA A 226 -47.55 -2.35 -35.54
N ASN A 227 -47.57 -3.53 -34.92
CA ASN A 227 -48.65 -3.98 -34.04
C ASN A 227 -48.53 -3.53 -32.57
N LYS A 228 -47.58 -2.63 -32.26
CA LYS A 228 -47.40 -1.99 -30.93
C LYS A 228 -47.04 -2.97 -29.80
N ILE A 229 -46.20 -3.97 -30.09
CA ILE A 229 -45.76 -4.92 -29.06
C ILE A 229 -45.03 -4.24 -27.89
N TYR A 230 -44.17 -3.25 -28.16
CA TYR A 230 -43.39 -2.58 -27.11
C TYR A 230 -44.23 -1.67 -26.21
N GLU A 231 -45.26 -1.01 -26.76
CA GLU A 231 -46.24 -0.26 -25.98
C GLU A 231 -47.01 -1.21 -25.04
N THR A 232 -47.36 -2.40 -25.54
CA THR A 232 -48.02 -3.45 -24.76
C THR A 232 -47.12 -3.94 -23.62
N LEU A 233 -45.83 -4.20 -23.89
CA LEU A 233 -44.86 -4.62 -22.87
C LEU A 233 -44.57 -3.53 -21.84
N ALA A 234 -44.52 -2.26 -22.26
CA ALA A 234 -44.36 -1.13 -21.35
C ALA A 234 -45.56 -0.97 -20.42
N MET A 235 -46.79 -1.05 -20.96
CA MET A 235 -48.02 -1.03 -20.15
C MET A 235 -48.02 -2.15 -19.11
N LEU A 236 -47.60 -3.36 -19.50
CA LEU A 236 -47.60 -4.54 -18.65
C LEU A 236 -46.66 -4.44 -17.44
N LEU A 237 -45.46 -3.90 -17.65
CA LEU A 237 -44.49 -3.71 -16.58
C LEU A 237 -44.99 -2.68 -15.55
N VAL A 238 -45.66 -1.65 -16.04
CA VAL A 238 -46.10 -0.49 -15.27
C VAL A 238 -47.46 -0.69 -14.59
N SER A 239 -48.36 -1.49 -15.17
CA SER A 239 -49.73 -1.65 -14.67
C SER A 239 -49.77 -2.35 -13.29
N PRO A 240 -50.54 -1.85 -12.31
CA PRO A 240 -50.74 -2.54 -11.03
C PRO A 240 -51.55 -3.86 -11.22
N PRO A 241 -51.48 -4.83 -10.29
CA PRO A 241 -50.85 -4.77 -8.96
C PRO A 241 -49.36 -5.15 -8.93
N PHE A 242 -48.67 -4.78 -7.84
CA PHE A 242 -47.24 -5.05 -7.58
C PHE A 242 -47.01 -6.03 -6.41
N ASP A 243 -47.90 -7.00 -6.22
CA ASP A 243 -47.74 -8.06 -5.21
C ASP A 243 -46.60 -9.03 -5.58
N GLU A 244 -46.10 -9.82 -4.62
CA GLU A 244 -44.97 -10.77 -4.82
C GLU A 244 -45.15 -11.68 -6.05
N ASP A 245 -46.33 -12.28 -6.23
CA ASP A 245 -46.65 -13.12 -7.39
C ASP A 245 -46.63 -12.34 -8.72
N MET A 246 -46.99 -11.05 -8.69
CA MET A 246 -46.97 -10.20 -9.89
C MET A 246 -45.57 -9.66 -10.18
N LEU A 247 -44.75 -9.43 -9.14
CA LEU A 247 -43.35 -9.04 -9.31
C LEU A 247 -42.52 -10.15 -9.95
N THR A 248 -42.68 -11.41 -9.50
CA THR A 248 -42.01 -12.56 -10.13
C THR A 248 -42.36 -12.72 -11.61
N PHE A 249 -43.63 -12.49 -11.95
CA PHE A 249 -44.11 -12.43 -13.33
C PHE A 249 -43.46 -11.30 -14.13
N LYS A 250 -43.46 -10.07 -13.59
CA LYS A 250 -42.82 -8.90 -14.22
C LYS A 250 -41.29 -9.07 -14.38
N TYR A 251 -40.59 -9.69 -13.42
CA TYR A 251 -39.17 -10.00 -13.55
C TYR A 251 -38.88 -10.99 -14.69
N THR A 252 -39.76 -11.96 -14.90
CA THR A 252 -39.67 -12.88 -16.05
C THR A 252 -39.81 -12.13 -17.37
N ILE A 253 -40.72 -11.14 -17.43
CA ILE A 253 -40.88 -10.27 -18.62
C ILE A 253 -39.64 -9.41 -18.84
N ILE A 254 -39.06 -8.84 -17.79
CA ILE A 254 -37.82 -8.05 -17.87
C ILE A 254 -36.68 -8.89 -18.49
N SER A 255 -36.53 -10.15 -18.05
CA SER A 255 -35.52 -11.06 -18.63
C SER A 255 -35.78 -11.37 -20.11
N LEU A 256 -37.04 -11.51 -20.53
CA LEU A 256 -37.37 -11.70 -21.94
C LEU A 256 -37.16 -10.43 -22.78
N ILE A 257 -37.37 -9.25 -22.20
CA ILE A 257 -37.05 -7.97 -22.84
C ILE A 257 -35.54 -7.81 -23.00
N GLU A 258 -34.75 -8.18 -22.00
CA GLU A 258 -33.27 -8.20 -22.07
C GLU A 258 -32.79 -9.06 -23.26
N GLU A 259 -33.39 -10.23 -23.51
CA GLU A 259 -33.08 -11.00 -24.72
C GLU A 259 -33.44 -10.28 -26.03
N LEU A 260 -34.58 -9.56 -26.06
CA LEU A 260 -35.03 -8.81 -27.25
C LEU A 260 -34.10 -7.66 -27.65
N VAL A 261 -33.35 -7.10 -26.69
CA VAL A 261 -32.45 -5.95 -26.91
C VAL A 261 -31.32 -6.28 -27.90
N PHE A 262 -30.82 -7.52 -27.89
CA PHE A 262 -29.72 -7.97 -28.73
C PHE A 262 -30.16 -8.53 -30.10
N ILE A 263 -31.48 -8.50 -30.38
CA ILE A 263 -32.06 -9.14 -31.56
C ILE A 263 -32.51 -8.10 -32.59
N ASP A 264 -31.71 -7.94 -33.66
CA ASP A 264 -32.12 -7.38 -34.95
C ASP A 264 -31.08 -7.79 -36.02
N LYS A 265 -31.46 -7.74 -37.29
CA LYS A 265 -30.53 -7.95 -38.42
C LYS A 265 -29.69 -6.70 -38.68
N GLU A 266 -30.29 -5.52 -38.51
CA GLU A 266 -29.62 -4.25 -38.75
C GLU A 266 -28.79 -3.84 -37.53
N ALA A 267 -27.51 -3.55 -37.75
CA ALA A 267 -26.66 -3.01 -36.69
C ALA A 267 -26.99 -1.53 -36.50
N LEU A 268 -27.13 -1.11 -35.24
CA LEU A 268 -27.28 0.31 -34.90
C LEU A 268 -25.97 1.05 -35.19
N ALA A 269 -26.07 2.23 -35.79
CA ALA A 269 -24.93 3.11 -35.96
C ALA A 269 -24.73 3.96 -34.69
N PRO A 270 -23.48 4.13 -34.22
CA PRO A 270 -23.18 5.14 -33.20
C PRO A 270 -23.52 6.55 -33.72
N PRO A 271 -23.77 7.52 -32.83
CA PRO A 271 -23.92 8.92 -33.23
C PRO A 271 -22.67 9.41 -33.98
N GLU A 272 -22.86 10.15 -35.08
CA GLU A 272 -21.77 10.69 -35.93
C GLU A 272 -21.06 11.91 -35.30
N GLU A 273 -21.69 12.57 -34.31
CA GLU A 273 -21.15 13.74 -33.62
C GLU A 273 -20.66 13.34 -32.21
N GLY A 274 -19.35 13.29 -32.03
CA GLY A 274 -18.76 13.22 -30.69
C GLY A 274 -18.99 14.52 -29.93
N THR A 275 -19.15 14.43 -28.60
CA THR A 275 -19.18 15.61 -27.74
C THR A 275 -17.87 16.41 -27.88
N PRO A 276 -17.91 17.75 -27.81
CA PRO A 276 -16.76 18.60 -28.16
C PRO A 276 -15.56 18.48 -27.21
N TYR A 277 -15.75 17.91 -26.02
CA TYR A 277 -14.74 17.76 -24.98
C TYR A 277 -14.46 16.28 -24.73
N GLN A 278 -13.41 15.72 -25.33
CA GLN A 278 -12.92 14.36 -25.07
C GLN A 278 -11.41 14.36 -24.83
N HIS A 279 -10.93 13.38 -24.06
CA HIS A 279 -9.50 13.17 -23.88
C HIS A 279 -8.84 12.71 -25.18
N GLN A 280 -7.55 13.02 -25.36
CA GLN A 280 -6.82 12.70 -26.61
C GLN A 280 -6.65 11.20 -26.85
N ASP A 281 -6.72 10.40 -25.79
CA ASP A 281 -6.60 8.94 -25.78
C ASP A 281 -7.97 8.23 -25.88
N PHE A 282 -9.07 8.97 -25.99
CA PHE A 282 -10.38 8.39 -26.20
C PHE A 282 -10.47 7.73 -27.59
N VAL A 283 -10.90 6.47 -27.60
CA VAL A 283 -11.14 5.70 -28.82
C VAL A 283 -12.50 5.03 -28.70
N LEU A 284 -13.35 5.24 -29.70
CA LEU A 284 -14.65 4.57 -29.76
C LEU A 284 -14.45 3.05 -29.83
N PRO A 285 -15.11 2.25 -28.97
CA PRO A 285 -14.96 0.80 -28.96
C PRO A 285 -15.31 0.18 -30.32
N ALA A 286 -14.45 -0.70 -30.83
CA ALA A 286 -14.70 -1.44 -32.06
C ALA A 286 -15.51 -2.72 -31.77
N VAL A 287 -16.49 -3.02 -32.62
CA VAL A 287 -17.26 -4.26 -32.54
C VAL A 287 -16.61 -5.32 -33.43
N GLY A 288 -15.95 -6.29 -32.81
CA GLY A 288 -15.42 -7.46 -33.52
C GLY A 288 -16.53 -8.44 -33.93
N PRO A 289 -16.30 -9.30 -34.95
CA PRO A 289 -17.29 -10.28 -35.41
C PRO A 289 -17.71 -11.29 -34.32
N GLU A 290 -16.81 -11.57 -33.37
CA GLU A 290 -17.03 -12.50 -32.24
C GLU A 290 -18.00 -11.92 -31.19
N HIS A 291 -18.08 -10.60 -31.08
CA HIS A 291 -18.88 -9.89 -30.08
C HIS A 291 -20.20 -9.35 -30.65
N ALA A 292 -20.51 -9.65 -31.93
CA ALA A 292 -21.68 -9.11 -32.61
C ALA A 292 -23.02 -9.47 -31.93
N GLY A 293 -23.07 -10.56 -31.16
CA GLY A 293 -24.25 -10.99 -30.40
C GLY A 293 -24.41 -10.31 -29.03
N ALA A 294 -23.39 -9.60 -28.54
CA ALA A 294 -23.40 -8.88 -27.25
C ALA A 294 -23.68 -7.38 -27.42
N VAL A 295 -23.89 -6.92 -28.66
CA VAL A 295 -24.12 -5.51 -28.98
C VAL A 295 -25.61 -5.25 -29.18
N VAL A 296 -26.12 -4.15 -28.60
CA VAL A 296 -27.52 -3.74 -28.72
C VAL A 296 -27.90 -3.54 -30.19
N ARG A 297 -29.03 -4.11 -30.59
CA ARG A 297 -29.57 -3.95 -31.96
C ARG A 297 -30.99 -3.41 -31.99
N ASN A 298 -31.75 -3.60 -30.91
CA ASN A 298 -33.15 -3.23 -30.82
C ASN A 298 -33.38 -2.13 -29.78
N LEU A 299 -33.32 -0.88 -30.23
CA LEU A 299 -33.46 0.29 -29.37
C LEU A 299 -34.84 0.36 -28.69
N ALA A 300 -35.90 -0.11 -29.36
CA ALA A 300 -37.26 -0.03 -28.86
C ALA A 300 -37.49 -0.96 -27.65
N ALA A 301 -36.80 -2.10 -27.57
CA ALA A 301 -36.84 -2.97 -26.39
C ALA A 301 -36.20 -2.29 -25.17
N CYS A 302 -35.06 -1.61 -25.32
CA CYS A 302 -34.46 -0.80 -24.25
C CYS A 302 -35.37 0.36 -23.81
N GLN A 303 -36.08 1.00 -24.75
CA GLN A 303 -37.04 2.06 -24.43
C GLN A 303 -38.17 1.58 -23.51
N VAL A 304 -38.57 0.30 -23.59
CA VAL A 304 -39.54 -0.30 -22.65
C VAL A 304 -39.00 -0.26 -21.22
N LEU A 305 -37.76 -0.68 -21.00
CA LEU A 305 -37.12 -0.68 -19.68
C LEU A 305 -36.94 0.76 -19.13
N VAL A 306 -36.50 1.70 -19.99
CA VAL A 306 -36.39 3.12 -19.60
C VAL A 306 -37.75 3.70 -19.25
N THR A 307 -38.80 3.35 -20.01
CA THR A 307 -40.18 3.78 -19.70
C THR A 307 -40.64 3.23 -18.35
N ALA A 308 -40.33 1.97 -18.04
CA ALA A 308 -40.68 1.35 -16.76
C ALA A 308 -39.93 1.98 -15.57
N LEU A 309 -38.67 2.40 -15.77
CA LEU A 309 -37.87 3.08 -14.74
C LEU A 309 -38.36 4.50 -14.43
N LEU A 310 -38.84 5.23 -15.45
CA LEU A 310 -39.25 6.64 -15.31
C LEU A 310 -40.72 6.81 -14.90
N TYR A 311 -41.51 5.73 -14.92
CA TYR A 311 -42.92 5.77 -14.52
C TYR A 311 -43.09 6.07 -13.02
N PRO A 312 -44.09 6.88 -12.58
CA PRO A 312 -45.19 7.51 -13.34
C PRO A 312 -44.87 8.87 -13.96
N ASP A 313 -43.77 9.50 -13.55
CA ASP A 313 -43.34 10.81 -14.04
C ASP A 313 -42.69 10.65 -15.43
N ILE A 314 -43.52 10.48 -16.44
CA ILE A 314 -43.08 10.23 -17.80
C ILE A 314 -42.60 11.53 -18.49
N SER A 315 -41.44 11.48 -19.16
CA SER A 315 -40.92 12.56 -20.02
C SER A 315 -41.29 12.34 -21.50
N ASN A 316 -41.08 13.35 -22.36
CA ASN A 316 -41.49 13.37 -23.79
C ASN A 316 -40.92 12.27 -24.71
N MET A 317 -40.21 11.25 -24.20
CA MET A 317 -39.50 10.22 -24.99
C MET A 317 -39.89 8.77 -24.66
N THR A 318 -40.94 8.52 -23.88
CA THR A 318 -41.36 7.15 -23.53
C THR A 318 -42.48 6.63 -24.44
N LEU A 319 -42.67 5.31 -24.43
CA LEU A 319 -43.68 4.63 -25.24
C LEU A 319 -45.12 4.88 -24.76
N LEU A 320 -45.30 5.32 -23.52
CA LEU A 320 -46.61 5.56 -22.90
C LEU A 320 -46.86 7.06 -22.69
N PRO A 321 -48.12 7.53 -22.78
CA PRO A 321 -48.48 8.88 -22.35
C PRO A 321 -48.37 9.02 -20.83
N ALA A 322 -48.15 10.25 -20.33
CA ALA A 322 -48.05 10.55 -18.90
C ALA A 322 -49.19 9.90 -18.10
N GLY A 323 -48.84 9.02 -17.16
CA GLY A 323 -49.80 8.33 -16.29
C GLY A 323 -50.48 9.30 -15.33
N ASN A 324 -51.69 8.97 -14.89
CA ASN A 324 -52.33 9.71 -13.79
C ASN A 324 -51.48 9.54 -12.53
N LYS A 325 -51.14 10.66 -11.86
CA LYS A 325 -50.39 10.68 -10.59
C LYS A 325 -51.09 9.93 -9.44
N ASP A 326 -52.33 9.53 -9.64
CA ASP A 326 -53.16 8.78 -8.69
C ASP A 326 -52.97 7.25 -8.77
N GLN A 327 -52.13 6.72 -9.67
CA GLN A 327 -51.81 5.29 -9.73
C GLN A 327 -50.71 4.91 -8.72
N GLU A 328 -50.74 3.66 -8.23
CA GLU A 328 -49.73 3.13 -7.30
C GLU A 328 -48.32 3.20 -7.90
N ALA A 329 -47.39 3.85 -7.20
CA ALA A 329 -46.00 3.92 -7.62
C ALA A 329 -45.32 2.54 -7.54
N PRO A 330 -44.44 2.21 -8.50
CA PRO A 330 -43.73 0.93 -8.48
C PRO A 330 -42.86 0.80 -7.22
N PRO A 331 -42.76 -0.39 -6.61
CA PRO A 331 -41.93 -0.61 -5.44
C PRO A 331 -40.43 -0.41 -5.76
N HIS A 332 -39.62 -0.07 -4.74
CA HIS A 332 -38.20 0.21 -4.94
C HIS A 332 -37.46 -0.99 -5.59
N GLN A 333 -37.83 -2.22 -5.22
CA GLN A 333 -37.20 -3.44 -5.71
C GLN A 333 -37.42 -3.65 -7.22
N PHE A 334 -38.59 -3.23 -7.70
CA PHE A 334 -38.90 -3.27 -9.13
C PHE A 334 -38.01 -2.29 -9.90
N SER A 335 -37.92 -1.05 -9.45
CA SER A 335 -37.07 -0.02 -10.07
C SER A 335 -35.58 -0.40 -10.04
N LEU A 336 -35.12 -1.01 -8.94
CA LEU A 336 -33.77 -1.54 -8.82
C LEU A 336 -33.49 -2.65 -9.84
N THR A 337 -34.43 -3.59 -10.01
CA THR A 337 -34.28 -4.70 -10.96
C THR A 337 -34.28 -4.22 -12.41
N VAL A 338 -35.14 -3.25 -12.75
CA VAL A 338 -35.15 -2.61 -14.09
C VAL A 338 -33.85 -1.87 -14.36
N PHE A 339 -33.32 -1.14 -13.39
CA PHE A 339 -32.04 -0.45 -13.56
C PHE A 339 -30.87 -1.43 -13.63
N ALA A 340 -30.88 -2.50 -12.85
CA ALA A 340 -29.86 -3.55 -12.87
C ALA A 340 -29.79 -4.25 -14.23
N THR A 341 -30.92 -4.52 -14.88
CA THR A 341 -30.91 -5.09 -16.24
C THR A 341 -30.45 -4.08 -17.29
N LEU A 342 -30.83 -2.80 -17.18
CA LEU A 342 -30.24 -1.75 -18.02
C LEU A 342 -28.72 -1.66 -17.86
N LEU A 343 -28.22 -1.75 -16.63
CA LEU A 343 -26.78 -1.73 -16.34
C LEU A 343 -26.07 -2.98 -16.89
N SER A 344 -26.69 -4.17 -16.79
CA SER A 344 -26.22 -5.43 -17.39
C SER A 344 -26.04 -5.28 -18.90
N ILE A 345 -27.09 -4.82 -19.59
CA ILE A 345 -27.08 -4.56 -21.04
C ILE A 345 -25.95 -3.59 -21.44
N ILE A 346 -25.73 -2.53 -20.67
CA ILE A 346 -24.68 -1.54 -20.96
C ILE A 346 -23.27 -2.14 -20.74
N ARG A 347 -23.11 -3.03 -19.75
CA ARG A 347 -21.82 -3.65 -19.40
C ARG A 347 -21.46 -4.86 -20.25
N ASP A 348 -22.44 -5.51 -20.89
CA ASP A 348 -22.19 -6.66 -21.77
C ASP A 348 -21.21 -6.36 -22.90
N HIS A 349 -21.22 -5.12 -23.42
CA HIS A 349 -20.22 -4.65 -24.37
C HIS A 349 -20.05 -3.11 -24.28
N PRO A 350 -18.82 -2.57 -24.31
CA PRO A 350 -18.57 -1.13 -24.14
C PRO A 350 -19.24 -0.24 -25.19
N MET A 351 -19.48 -0.77 -26.40
CA MET A 351 -20.21 -0.09 -27.46
C MET A 351 -21.70 0.18 -27.12
N ASN A 352 -22.29 -0.60 -26.21
CA ASN A 352 -23.72 -0.51 -25.90
C ASN A 352 -24.10 0.84 -25.29
N TYR A 353 -23.22 1.44 -24.49
CA TYR A 353 -23.45 2.79 -23.96
C TYR A 353 -23.65 3.82 -25.09
N PHE A 354 -22.77 3.81 -26.10
CA PHE A 354 -22.83 4.75 -27.22
C PHE A 354 -24.03 4.53 -28.14
N LEU A 355 -24.45 3.28 -28.34
CA LEU A 355 -25.66 2.97 -29.10
C LEU A 355 -26.94 3.43 -28.38
N LEU A 356 -26.91 3.45 -27.04
CA LEU A 356 -28.01 3.85 -26.18
C LEU A 356 -27.99 5.34 -25.79
N GLU A 357 -26.98 6.11 -26.19
CA GLU A 357 -26.83 7.52 -25.81
C GLU A 357 -28.07 8.37 -26.15
N ARG A 358 -28.75 8.07 -27.26
CA ARG A 358 -29.99 8.75 -27.67
C ARG A 358 -31.14 8.62 -26.67
N LEU A 359 -31.10 7.62 -25.79
CA LEU A 359 -32.10 7.41 -24.74
C LEU A 359 -31.83 8.25 -23.48
N ASN A 360 -30.66 8.91 -23.36
CA ASN A 360 -30.26 9.74 -22.23
C ASN A 360 -30.44 9.07 -20.85
N ILE A 361 -30.18 7.75 -20.76
CA ILE A 361 -30.45 6.94 -19.56
C ILE A 361 -29.74 7.55 -18.34
N LEU A 362 -28.45 7.89 -18.48
CA LEU A 362 -27.65 8.45 -17.40
C LEU A 362 -28.14 9.85 -16.99
N SER A 363 -28.45 10.73 -17.95
CA SER A 363 -28.99 12.08 -17.68
C SER A 363 -30.23 12.02 -16.80
N TYR A 364 -31.21 11.19 -17.17
CA TYR A 364 -32.48 11.09 -16.44
C TYR A 364 -32.31 10.43 -15.07
N ALA A 365 -31.43 9.43 -14.97
CA ALA A 365 -31.14 8.76 -13.71
C ALA A 365 -30.45 9.71 -12.72
N ILE A 366 -29.53 10.56 -13.18
CA ILE A 366 -28.88 11.58 -12.34
C ILE A 366 -29.89 12.65 -11.93
N GLU A 367 -30.67 13.21 -12.86
CA GLU A 367 -31.66 14.26 -12.53
C GLU A 367 -32.61 13.87 -11.39
N ARG A 368 -32.96 12.58 -11.28
CA ARG A 368 -33.88 12.02 -10.28
C ARG A 368 -33.21 11.35 -9.09
N LEU A 369 -31.88 11.44 -8.96
CA LEU A 369 -31.11 10.72 -7.95
C LEU A 369 -31.69 10.88 -6.53
N ASP A 370 -32.17 12.08 -6.19
CA ASP A 370 -32.72 12.37 -4.85
C ASP A 370 -34.08 11.71 -4.55
N SER A 371 -34.82 11.29 -5.58
CA SER A 371 -36.10 10.59 -5.44
C SER A 371 -35.94 9.07 -5.25
N TYR A 372 -34.74 8.53 -5.51
CA TYR A 372 -34.47 7.09 -5.47
C TYR A 372 -34.05 6.61 -4.08
N HIS A 373 -34.29 5.32 -3.81
CA HIS A 373 -33.76 4.63 -2.64
C HIS A 373 -32.22 4.48 -2.74
N GLN A 374 -31.52 4.40 -1.61
CA GLN A 374 -30.05 4.41 -1.52
C GLN A 374 -29.36 3.36 -2.41
N GLU A 375 -29.92 2.15 -2.52
CA GLU A 375 -29.38 1.09 -3.38
C GLU A 375 -29.40 1.48 -4.85
N LEU A 376 -30.51 2.06 -5.33
CA LEU A 376 -30.63 2.53 -6.70
C LEU A 376 -29.74 3.75 -6.95
N GLN A 377 -29.63 4.67 -6.00
CA GLN A 377 -28.68 5.80 -6.10
C GLN A 377 -27.24 5.30 -6.31
N THR A 378 -26.85 4.27 -5.57
CA THR A 378 -25.52 3.66 -5.68
C THR A 378 -25.33 3.06 -7.07
N SER A 379 -26.29 2.28 -7.58
CA SER A 379 -26.24 1.71 -8.93
C SER A 379 -26.15 2.77 -10.03
N VAL A 380 -26.83 3.91 -9.88
CA VAL A 380 -26.72 5.03 -10.83
C VAL A 380 -25.31 5.62 -10.82
N MET A 381 -24.70 5.80 -9.64
CA MET A 381 -23.32 6.27 -9.53
C MET A 381 -22.29 5.24 -10.01
N GLU A 382 -22.59 3.94 -9.94
CA GLU A 382 -21.78 2.90 -10.57
C GLU A 382 -21.79 3.01 -12.10
N LEU A 383 -22.95 3.28 -12.72
CA LEU A 383 -23.03 3.54 -14.16
C LEU A 383 -22.22 4.79 -14.53
N PHE A 384 -22.35 5.86 -13.76
CA PHE A 384 -21.58 7.09 -13.95
C PHE A 384 -20.07 6.82 -13.89
N THR A 385 -19.62 6.02 -12.90
CA THR A 385 -18.21 5.65 -12.75
C THR A 385 -17.73 4.79 -13.92
N TYR A 386 -18.53 3.81 -14.38
CA TYR A 386 -18.21 2.97 -15.54
C TYR A 386 -17.99 3.81 -16.81
N VAL A 387 -18.85 4.79 -17.06
CA VAL A 387 -18.74 5.67 -18.25
C VAL A 387 -17.45 6.49 -18.24
N LEU A 388 -17.11 7.10 -17.10
CA LEU A 388 -15.91 7.93 -17.00
C LEU A 388 -14.64 7.09 -16.94
N LYS A 389 -14.62 6.02 -16.14
CA LYS A 389 -13.42 5.24 -15.87
C LYS A 389 -13.15 4.16 -16.92
N ASP A 390 -14.14 3.31 -17.17
CA ASP A 390 -13.94 2.09 -17.97
C ASP A 390 -14.11 2.37 -19.47
N LEU A 391 -14.98 3.31 -19.85
CA LEU A 391 -15.12 3.77 -21.25
C LEU A 391 -14.21 4.95 -21.61
N ASN A 392 -13.54 5.57 -20.63
CA ASN A 392 -12.77 6.81 -20.79
C ASN A 392 -13.55 7.92 -21.56
N TYR A 393 -14.87 7.98 -21.36
CA TYR A 393 -15.74 8.92 -22.07
C TYR A 393 -16.12 10.08 -21.16
N VAL A 394 -16.09 11.31 -21.70
CA VAL A 394 -16.53 12.51 -20.99
C VAL A 394 -17.99 12.84 -21.36
N PRO A 395 -19.00 12.47 -20.55
CA PRO A 395 -20.38 12.83 -20.81
C PRO A 395 -20.66 14.26 -20.30
N PHE A 396 -20.23 15.28 -21.06
CA PHE A 396 -20.30 16.68 -20.62
C PHE A 396 -21.70 17.12 -20.19
N ARG A 397 -22.75 16.69 -20.92
CA ARG A 397 -24.14 16.97 -20.56
C ARG A 397 -24.52 16.39 -19.19
N ASP A 398 -24.13 15.15 -18.92
CA ASP A 398 -24.45 14.47 -17.66
C ASP A 398 -23.69 15.08 -16.48
N LEU A 399 -22.45 15.51 -16.71
CA LEU A 399 -21.65 16.23 -15.70
C LEU A 399 -22.27 17.58 -15.33
N VAL A 400 -22.82 18.30 -16.30
CA VAL A 400 -23.57 19.55 -16.02
C VAL A 400 -24.85 19.26 -15.24
N ILE A 401 -25.57 18.19 -15.54
CA ILE A 401 -26.77 17.78 -14.77
C ILE A 401 -26.40 17.38 -13.34
N LEU A 402 -25.29 16.65 -13.17
CA LEU A 402 -24.75 16.29 -11.85
C LEU A 402 -24.51 17.53 -10.97
N SER A 403 -24.17 18.68 -11.58
CA SER A 403 -23.92 19.92 -10.86
C SER A 403 -25.12 20.41 -10.03
N ILE A 404 -26.34 20.04 -10.40
CA ILE A 404 -27.58 20.40 -9.66
C ILE A 404 -27.52 19.86 -8.23
N HIS A 405 -26.93 18.68 -8.01
CA HIS A 405 -26.82 18.08 -6.67
C HIS A 405 -25.84 18.81 -5.74
N PHE A 406 -25.03 19.75 -6.26
CA PHE A 406 -24.14 20.60 -5.47
C PHE A 406 -24.69 22.00 -5.22
N GLN A 407 -25.84 22.37 -5.81
CA GLN A 407 -26.44 23.71 -5.70
C GLN A 407 -27.32 23.90 -4.44
N GLY A 408 -27.38 22.90 -3.56
CA GLY A 408 -28.12 22.96 -2.29
C GLY A 408 -29.61 22.58 -2.39
N THR A 409 -30.08 22.13 -3.55
CA THR A 409 -31.47 21.69 -3.78
C THR A 409 -31.73 20.22 -3.47
N SER A 410 -30.69 19.39 -3.46
CA SER A 410 -30.79 17.95 -3.20
C SER A 410 -30.56 17.62 -1.74
N SER A 411 -31.03 16.43 -1.32
CA SER A 411 -30.75 15.97 0.03
C SER A 411 -29.24 15.83 0.27
N PRO A 412 -28.75 16.22 1.46
CA PRO A 412 -27.33 16.17 1.80
C PRO A 412 -26.73 14.76 1.71
N ARG A 413 -27.54 13.72 1.91
CA ARG A 413 -27.11 12.31 1.76
C ARG A 413 -26.79 12.01 0.29
N THR A 414 -27.63 12.45 -0.63
CA THR A 414 -27.39 12.34 -2.08
C THR A 414 -26.14 13.14 -2.47
N THR A 415 -26.00 14.38 -2.00
CA THR A 415 -24.79 15.19 -2.25
C THR A 415 -23.52 14.52 -1.73
N ALA A 416 -23.56 13.90 -0.54
CA ALA A 416 -22.44 13.16 0.03
C ALA A 416 -22.07 11.95 -0.82
N LEU A 417 -23.06 11.14 -1.24
CA LEU A 417 -22.85 10.01 -2.13
C LEU A 417 -22.20 10.44 -3.45
N VAL A 418 -22.67 11.53 -4.05
CA VAL A 418 -22.09 12.09 -5.27
C VAL A 418 -20.65 12.57 -5.01
N CYS A 419 -20.36 13.21 -3.88
CA CYS A 419 -19.00 13.62 -3.53
C CYS A 419 -18.06 12.41 -3.35
N ASP A 420 -18.49 11.37 -2.65
CA ASP A 420 -17.68 10.19 -2.37
C ASP A 420 -17.36 9.40 -3.65
N THR A 421 -18.34 9.31 -4.56
CA THR A 421 -18.16 8.65 -5.86
C THR A 421 -17.24 9.44 -6.79
N VAL A 422 -17.39 10.77 -6.84
CA VAL A 422 -16.46 11.64 -7.59
C VAL A 422 -15.05 11.60 -6.99
N ALA A 423 -14.91 11.59 -5.66
CA ALA A 423 -13.61 11.47 -5.00
C ALA A 423 -12.91 10.15 -5.36
N SER A 424 -13.65 9.03 -5.30
CA SER A 424 -13.16 7.70 -5.69
C SER A 424 -12.73 7.66 -7.16
N LEU A 425 -13.50 8.27 -8.06
CA LEU A 425 -13.16 8.41 -9.47
C LEU A 425 -11.82 9.14 -9.62
N LEU A 426 -11.67 10.33 -9.02
CA LEU A 426 -10.49 11.18 -9.14
C LEU A 426 -9.19 10.55 -8.62
N GLN A 427 -9.28 9.65 -7.64
CA GLN A 427 -8.14 8.87 -7.16
C GLN A 427 -7.67 7.85 -8.21
N THR A 428 -8.58 7.31 -9.02
CA THR A 428 -8.26 6.31 -10.05
C THR A 428 -7.95 6.92 -11.42
N SER A 429 -8.57 8.06 -11.77
CA SER A 429 -8.47 8.69 -13.08
C SER A 429 -8.29 10.22 -12.94
N PRO A 430 -7.04 10.70 -12.75
CA PRO A 430 -6.77 12.13 -12.52
C PRO A 430 -7.06 13.02 -13.74
N GLY A 431 -7.19 12.45 -14.94
CA GLY A 431 -7.53 13.20 -16.18
C GLY A 431 -8.85 13.96 -16.09
N PHE A 432 -9.81 13.50 -15.29
CA PHE A 432 -11.11 14.15 -15.13
C PHE A 432 -11.08 15.41 -14.24
N LYS A 433 -9.96 15.72 -13.58
CA LYS A 433 -9.82 16.92 -12.74
C LYS A 433 -10.01 18.21 -13.55
N ASP A 434 -9.53 18.24 -14.80
CA ASP A 434 -9.69 19.38 -15.69
C ASP A 434 -11.14 19.55 -16.15
N VAL A 435 -11.80 18.43 -16.49
CA VAL A 435 -13.20 18.42 -16.91
C VAL A 435 -14.11 18.92 -15.78
N LEU A 436 -13.94 18.41 -14.56
CA LEU A 436 -14.74 18.84 -13.40
C LEU A 436 -14.45 20.29 -13.00
N ARG A 437 -13.24 20.80 -13.26
CA ARG A 437 -12.94 22.24 -13.14
C ARG A 437 -13.77 23.05 -14.13
N GLU A 438 -13.85 22.64 -15.39
CA GLU A 438 -14.61 23.35 -16.43
C GLU A 438 -16.13 23.34 -16.18
N VAL A 439 -16.65 22.29 -15.54
CA VAL A 439 -18.03 22.23 -15.05
C VAL A 439 -18.30 23.26 -13.93
N GLY A 440 -17.24 23.81 -13.32
CA GLY A 440 -17.31 24.85 -12.29
C GLY A 440 -17.34 24.32 -10.86
N LEU A 441 -17.13 23.01 -10.65
CA LEU A 441 -17.34 22.35 -9.36
C LEU A 441 -16.55 22.99 -8.20
N ILE A 442 -15.35 23.49 -8.47
CA ILE A 442 -14.51 24.21 -7.50
C ILE A 442 -15.20 25.51 -7.04
N ASP A 443 -15.82 26.26 -7.96
CA ASP A 443 -16.53 27.49 -7.63
C ASP A 443 -17.77 27.19 -6.77
N MET A 444 -18.48 26.08 -7.03
CA MET A 444 -19.58 25.64 -6.17
C MET A 444 -19.11 25.33 -4.74
N PHE A 445 -17.99 24.61 -4.58
CA PHE A 445 -17.43 24.36 -3.24
C PHE A 445 -16.94 25.63 -2.55
N CYS A 446 -16.33 26.57 -3.28
CA CYS A 446 -15.93 27.87 -2.71
C CYS A 446 -17.14 28.65 -2.19
N ASN A 447 -18.21 28.72 -2.99
CA ASN A 447 -19.46 29.38 -2.59
C ASN A 447 -20.10 28.71 -1.36
N MET A 448 -20.08 27.37 -1.29
CA MET A 448 -20.57 26.62 -0.13
C MET A 448 -19.77 26.95 1.14
N LEU A 449 -18.44 26.98 1.06
CA LEU A 449 -17.56 27.32 2.18
C LEU A 449 -17.72 28.77 2.62
N GLU A 450 -17.89 29.71 1.68
CA GLU A 450 -18.15 31.11 1.98
C GLU A 450 -19.49 31.30 2.68
N GLU A 451 -20.57 30.70 2.17
CA GLU A 451 -21.89 30.74 2.81
C GLU A 451 -21.84 30.13 4.21
N LEU A 452 -21.17 28.97 4.38
CA LEU A 452 -20.98 28.33 5.68
C LEU A 452 -20.21 29.25 6.66
N SER A 453 -19.14 29.89 6.19
CA SER A 453 -18.35 30.83 7.01
C SER A 453 -19.18 32.05 7.46
N VAL A 454 -20.07 32.56 6.61
CA VAL A 454 -20.99 33.66 6.93
C VAL A 454 -21.99 33.21 7.98
N VAL A 455 -22.63 32.06 7.78
CA VAL A 455 -23.60 31.50 8.72
C VAL A 455 -22.97 31.27 10.10
N LEU A 456 -21.77 30.71 10.14
CA LEU A 456 -21.03 30.44 11.37
C LEU A 456 -20.64 31.72 12.12
N ARG A 457 -20.21 32.75 11.38
CA ARG A 457 -19.88 34.06 11.93
C ARG A 457 -21.12 34.81 12.44
N ASP A 458 -22.25 34.73 11.75
CA ASP A 458 -23.50 35.39 12.17
C ASP A 458 -24.08 34.73 13.43
N THR A 459 -23.89 33.42 13.57
CA THR A 459 -24.45 32.64 14.68
C THR A 459 -23.58 32.64 15.93
N PHE A 460 -22.24 32.61 15.79
CA PHE A 460 -21.31 32.52 16.91
C PHE A 460 -20.36 33.74 17.07
N GLY A 461 -20.46 34.73 16.18
CA GLY A 461 -19.59 35.91 16.13
C GLY A 461 -18.27 35.67 15.38
N SER A 462 -17.47 36.72 15.17
CA SER A 462 -16.16 36.61 14.53
C SER A 462 -15.19 35.77 15.38
N PRO A 463 -14.55 34.74 14.82
CA PRO A 463 -13.52 33.98 15.54
C PRO A 463 -12.26 34.82 15.69
N GLN A 464 -11.87 35.09 16.92
CA GLN A 464 -10.51 35.53 17.26
C GLN A 464 -9.89 34.36 18.03
N PHE A 465 -8.69 33.90 17.64
CA PHE A 465 -7.96 32.80 18.30
C PHE A 465 -7.50 33.12 19.75
N ASN A 466 -8.06 34.17 20.37
CA ASN A 466 -7.79 34.56 21.75
C ASN A 466 -8.91 34.08 22.67
N ASN A 467 -8.58 33.15 23.57
CA ASN A 467 -9.37 32.77 24.75
C ASN A 467 -10.80 32.27 24.51
N ARG A 468 -11.07 31.57 23.39
CA ARG A 468 -12.37 30.88 23.17
C ARG A 468 -12.20 29.38 23.01
N ILE A 469 -13.05 28.64 23.71
CA ILE A 469 -13.22 27.18 23.66
C ILE A 469 -13.69 26.80 22.25
N SER A 470 -13.21 25.69 21.69
CA SER A 470 -13.82 25.07 20.50
C SER A 470 -15.34 24.98 20.68
N VAL A 471 -16.14 25.51 19.76
CA VAL A 471 -17.59 25.56 19.95
C VAL A 471 -18.16 24.14 19.78
N ILE A 472 -18.90 23.66 20.79
CA ILE A 472 -19.35 22.25 20.89
C ILE A 472 -20.76 22.02 20.34
N ASP A 473 -21.62 23.05 20.26
CA ASP A 473 -23.04 22.84 19.96
C ASP A 473 -23.54 23.65 18.75
N PHE A 474 -23.44 23.07 17.56
CA PHE A 474 -24.10 23.57 16.34
C PHE A 474 -25.62 23.61 16.44
N GLY A 475 -26.22 22.81 17.34
CA GLY A 475 -27.67 22.72 17.54
C GLY A 475 -28.35 24.04 17.94
N GLN A 476 -27.60 25.02 18.47
CA GLN A 476 -28.15 26.35 18.83
C GLN A 476 -28.07 27.39 17.69
N ALA A 477 -27.23 27.18 16.67
CA ALA A 477 -27.01 28.15 15.58
C ALA A 477 -28.19 28.25 14.58
N PHE A 478 -29.10 27.27 14.60
CA PHE A 478 -30.20 27.16 13.64
C PHE A 478 -31.55 27.02 14.34
N MET A 479 -31.79 27.78 15.42
CA MET A 479 -33.15 27.94 15.94
C MET A 479 -34.05 28.52 14.83
N PRO A 480 -35.26 27.97 14.59
CA PRO A 480 -36.16 28.41 13.53
C PRO A 480 -36.79 29.75 13.91
N GLY A 481 -36.05 30.84 13.70
CA GLY A 481 -36.46 32.19 14.10
C GLY A 481 -36.52 33.20 12.95
N GLU A 482 -35.61 33.13 11.96
CA GLU A 482 -35.62 34.04 10.82
C GLU A 482 -35.21 33.31 9.55
N ALA A 483 -36.22 32.90 8.76
CA ALA A 483 -36.06 32.26 7.46
C ALA A 483 -35.54 33.27 6.42
N LYS A 484 -34.22 33.50 6.39
CA LYS A 484 -33.56 33.73 5.11
C LYS A 484 -33.47 32.37 4.42
N GLN A 485 -33.93 32.26 3.17
CA GLN A 485 -33.69 31.09 2.31
C GLN A 485 -32.17 30.91 2.19
N ARG A 486 -31.59 30.05 3.03
CA ARG A 486 -30.18 29.63 2.94
C ARG A 486 -30.12 28.47 1.94
N LYS A 487 -29.15 28.49 1.02
CA LYS A 487 -29.01 27.43 0.01
C LYS A 487 -28.44 26.15 0.62
N TYR A 488 -27.59 26.28 1.64
CA TYR A 488 -26.99 25.14 2.35
C TYR A 488 -27.51 25.09 3.79
N GLY A 489 -28.19 23.98 4.14
CA GLY A 489 -28.79 23.76 5.47
C GLY A 489 -27.83 23.18 6.52
N ILE A 490 -28.31 22.99 7.76
CA ILE A 490 -27.56 22.38 8.88
C ILE A 490 -27.04 20.97 8.56
N GLU A 491 -27.72 20.27 7.67
CA GLU A 491 -27.42 18.88 7.33
C GLU A 491 -26.18 18.71 6.45
N VAL A 492 -25.70 19.77 5.78
CA VAL A 492 -24.39 19.78 5.08
C VAL A 492 -23.25 19.57 6.07
N VAL A 493 -23.40 20.04 7.32
CA VAL A 493 -22.40 19.89 8.37
C VAL A 493 -22.23 18.40 8.76
N HIS A 494 -23.30 17.61 8.75
CA HIS A 494 -23.23 16.17 9.06
C HIS A 494 -22.43 15.37 8.02
N HIS A 495 -22.39 15.84 6.77
CA HIS A 495 -21.65 15.20 5.68
C HIS A 495 -20.44 16.01 5.21
N PHE A 496 -20.05 17.04 5.97
CA PHE A 496 -19.01 18.00 5.57
C PHE A 496 -17.68 17.31 5.21
N ASN A 497 -17.28 16.31 6.00
CA ASN A 497 -16.05 15.56 5.77
C ASN A 497 -16.03 14.78 4.45
N SER A 498 -17.16 14.18 4.04
CA SER A 498 -17.31 13.52 2.73
C SER A 498 -17.21 14.53 1.60
N ILE A 499 -17.91 15.66 1.74
CA ILE A 499 -17.92 16.74 0.74
C ILE A 499 -16.51 17.34 0.57
N MET A 500 -15.81 17.63 1.67
CA MET A 500 -14.45 18.16 1.61
C MET A 500 -13.45 17.15 1.06
N SER A 501 -13.69 15.85 1.22
CA SER A 501 -12.85 14.80 0.61
C SER A 501 -12.83 14.92 -0.92
N CYS A 502 -13.97 15.23 -1.55
CA CYS A 502 -14.05 15.48 -2.99
C CYS A 502 -13.24 16.72 -3.41
N LEU A 503 -13.35 17.82 -2.68
CA LEU A 503 -12.54 19.02 -2.94
C LEU A 503 -11.04 18.74 -2.77
N VAL A 504 -10.64 17.98 -1.75
CA VAL A 504 -9.25 17.57 -1.54
C VAL A 504 -8.70 16.81 -2.75
N GLU A 505 -9.44 15.84 -3.28
CA GLU A 505 -9.02 15.07 -4.47
C GLU A 505 -8.97 15.91 -5.74
N LEU A 506 -9.86 16.89 -5.89
CA LEU A 506 -9.81 17.85 -7.00
C LEU A 506 -8.56 18.72 -6.97
N LEU A 507 -8.07 19.08 -5.77
CA LEU A 507 -6.88 19.92 -5.60
C LEU A 507 -5.57 19.13 -5.70
N ARG A 508 -5.53 17.90 -5.18
CA ARG A 508 -4.34 17.05 -5.15
C ARG A 508 -3.74 16.89 -6.55
N GLY A 509 -2.46 17.20 -6.74
CA GLY A 509 -1.75 17.03 -8.01
C GLY A 509 -2.14 17.99 -9.14
N SER A 510 -2.99 19.01 -8.91
CA SER A 510 -3.45 19.92 -9.98
C SER A 510 -3.14 21.39 -9.66
N ARG A 511 -2.09 21.91 -10.31
CA ARG A 511 -1.65 23.32 -10.20
C ARG A 511 -2.76 24.30 -10.57
N SER A 512 -3.48 24.02 -11.65
CA SER A 512 -4.57 24.86 -12.15
C SER A 512 -5.76 24.90 -11.19
N ASN A 513 -6.11 23.77 -10.57
CA ASN A 513 -7.23 23.71 -9.62
C ASN A 513 -6.89 24.43 -8.31
N ILE A 514 -5.65 24.29 -7.82
CA ILE A 514 -5.17 25.02 -6.64
C ILE A 514 -5.14 26.53 -6.89
N ALA A 515 -4.63 26.95 -8.05
CA ALA A 515 -4.62 28.37 -8.43
C ALA A 515 -6.04 28.94 -8.53
N LEU A 516 -6.97 28.19 -9.13
CA LEU A 516 -8.38 28.58 -9.21
C LEU A 516 -8.98 28.72 -7.81
N PHE A 517 -8.83 27.71 -6.96
CA PHE A 517 -9.34 27.73 -5.58
C PHE A 517 -8.79 28.93 -4.78
N GLN A 518 -7.49 29.20 -4.85
CA GLN A 518 -6.85 30.33 -4.17
C GLN A 518 -7.33 31.70 -4.71
N SER A 519 -7.78 31.77 -5.97
CA SER A 519 -8.30 32.99 -6.59
C SER A 519 -9.80 33.20 -6.34
N THR A 520 -10.58 32.11 -6.29
CA THR A 520 -12.03 32.14 -6.11
C THR A 520 -12.41 32.27 -4.64
N PHE A 521 -11.79 31.48 -3.75
CA PHE A 521 -12.14 31.48 -2.33
C PHE A 521 -11.61 32.74 -1.64
N ARG A 522 -12.51 33.58 -1.12
CA ARG A 522 -12.20 34.84 -0.42
C ARG A 522 -12.35 34.75 1.10
N GLY A 523 -12.78 33.60 1.61
CA GLY A 523 -12.91 33.34 3.05
C GLY A 523 -11.58 33.06 3.74
N ASP A 524 -11.61 32.92 5.07
CA ASP A 524 -10.46 32.46 5.87
C ASP A 524 -10.69 31.00 6.30
N LEU A 525 -9.87 30.06 5.81
CA LEU A 525 -9.98 28.65 6.16
C LEU A 525 -9.70 28.42 7.66
N PHE A 526 -8.79 29.18 8.27
CA PHE A 526 -8.43 28.99 9.68
C PHE A 526 -9.58 29.36 10.61
N SER A 527 -10.45 30.29 10.19
CA SER A 527 -11.67 30.64 10.92
C SER A 527 -12.60 29.43 11.14
N LEU A 528 -12.66 28.51 10.17
CA LEU A 528 -13.51 27.32 10.19
C LEU A 528 -12.95 26.19 11.08
N LEU A 529 -11.71 26.28 11.56
CA LEU A 529 -11.11 25.26 12.43
C LEU A 529 -11.67 25.27 13.87
N HIS A 530 -12.29 26.38 14.29
CA HIS A 530 -12.88 26.54 15.63
C HIS A 530 -14.05 25.59 15.89
N TYR A 531 -14.68 25.08 14.83
CA TYR A 531 -15.85 24.23 14.91
C TYR A 531 -15.47 22.76 14.69
N ASN A 532 -15.97 21.86 15.55
CA ASN A 532 -15.50 20.46 15.59
C ASN A 532 -15.83 19.69 14.30
N GLU A 533 -16.99 19.96 13.73
CA GLU A 533 -17.57 19.24 12.58
C GLU A 533 -16.90 19.63 11.26
N THR A 534 -16.35 20.84 11.15
CA THR A 534 -15.63 21.32 9.96
C THR A 534 -14.13 21.13 10.05
N ARG A 535 -13.58 20.95 11.26
CA ARG A 535 -12.14 20.94 11.52
C ARG A 535 -11.37 19.95 10.65
N ASP A 536 -11.81 18.70 10.61
CA ASP A 536 -11.07 17.63 9.93
C ASP A 536 -11.03 17.83 8.41
N GLY A 537 -12.17 18.10 7.77
CA GLY A 537 -12.23 18.43 6.35
C GLY A 537 -11.39 19.66 5.97
N ILE A 538 -11.40 20.71 6.79
CA ILE A 538 -10.60 21.92 6.53
C ILE A 538 -9.10 21.66 6.71
N LEU A 539 -8.68 20.91 7.73
CA LEU A 539 -7.28 20.54 7.90
C LEU A 539 -6.78 19.73 6.71
N ARG A 540 -7.58 18.78 6.19
CA ARG A 540 -7.22 18.03 4.98
C ARG A 540 -7.02 18.94 3.76
N ILE A 541 -7.85 19.97 3.59
CA ILE A 541 -7.66 20.99 2.54
C ILE A 541 -6.36 21.76 2.77
N ILE A 542 -6.08 22.23 4.00
CA ILE A 542 -4.85 22.97 4.31
C ILE A 542 -3.61 22.10 4.03
N VAL A 543 -3.62 20.83 4.45
CA VAL A 543 -2.50 19.90 4.20
C VAL A 543 -2.24 19.76 2.70
N VAL A 544 -3.27 19.49 1.88
CA VAL A 544 -3.10 19.38 0.42
C VAL A 544 -2.61 20.68 -0.20
N LEU A 545 -3.13 21.84 0.23
CA LEU A 545 -2.65 23.12 -0.26
C LEU A 545 -1.17 23.36 0.08
N VAL A 546 -0.74 23.03 1.31
CA VAL A 546 0.65 23.19 1.74
C VAL A 546 1.58 22.25 0.97
N VAL A 547 1.26 20.95 0.93
CA VAL A 547 2.08 19.91 0.30
C VAL A 547 2.22 20.16 -1.20
N GLU A 548 1.10 20.34 -1.91
CA GLU A 548 1.11 20.46 -3.36
C GLU A 548 1.70 21.80 -3.81
N SER A 549 1.40 22.91 -3.11
CA SER A 549 2.02 24.21 -3.45
C SER A 549 3.54 24.19 -3.26
N TYR A 550 4.04 23.46 -2.25
CA TYR A 550 5.48 23.33 -2.03
C TYR A 550 6.14 22.41 -3.07
N ARG A 551 5.50 21.30 -3.45
CA ARG A 551 5.97 20.44 -4.55
C ARG A 551 6.13 21.21 -5.86
N PHE A 552 5.13 21.99 -6.26
CA PHE A 552 5.23 22.81 -7.47
C PHE A 552 6.32 23.88 -7.38
N PHE A 553 6.56 24.43 -6.18
CA PHE A 553 7.66 25.36 -5.97
C PHE A 553 9.03 24.69 -6.17
N LEU A 554 9.21 23.45 -5.69
CA LEU A 554 10.43 22.68 -5.91
C LEU A 554 10.63 22.37 -7.41
N GLU A 555 9.58 21.92 -8.11
CA GLU A 555 9.62 21.68 -9.56
C GLU A 555 10.02 22.93 -10.35
N ASP A 556 9.45 24.10 -10.02
CA ASP A 556 9.80 25.37 -10.65
C ASP A 556 11.27 25.75 -10.39
N LYS A 557 11.79 25.48 -9.18
CA LYS A 557 13.19 25.75 -8.80
C LYS A 557 14.15 24.83 -9.56
N GLU A 558 13.82 23.55 -9.70
CA GLU A 558 14.61 22.59 -10.49
C GLU A 558 14.58 22.92 -11.99
N ALA A 559 13.42 23.25 -12.54
CA ALA A 559 13.28 23.65 -13.94
C ALA A 559 14.02 24.95 -14.26
N SER A 560 14.10 25.87 -13.29
CA SER A 560 14.89 27.11 -13.39
C SER A 560 16.39 26.84 -13.29
N ALA A 561 16.82 25.93 -12.40
CA ALA A 561 18.23 25.52 -12.27
C ALA A 561 18.75 24.75 -13.50
N ALA A 562 17.87 24.02 -14.21
CA ALA A 562 18.20 23.30 -15.44
C ALA A 562 18.35 24.23 -16.67
N LYS A 563 17.89 25.48 -16.61
CA LYS A 563 18.07 26.48 -17.68
C LYS A 563 19.27 27.37 -17.34
N SER A 564 20.29 27.39 -18.20
CA SER A 564 21.46 28.28 -18.08
C SER A 564 21.02 29.75 -17.89
N PRO A 565 21.76 30.57 -17.12
CA PRO A 565 21.28 31.89 -16.72
C PRO A 565 21.12 32.80 -17.94
N PRO A 566 19.99 33.51 -18.13
CA PRO A 566 19.94 34.60 -19.08
C PRO A 566 20.58 35.84 -18.45
N ASN A 567 21.54 36.42 -19.16
CA ASN A 567 21.98 37.79 -18.95
C ASN A 567 20.85 38.74 -19.37
N THR A 568 19.95 39.09 -18.45
CA THR A 568 19.22 40.37 -18.51
C THR A 568 18.57 40.68 -17.17
N SER A 569 18.96 41.82 -16.61
CA SER A 569 18.35 42.47 -15.45
C SER A 569 16.92 42.93 -15.77
N SER A 570 15.94 42.08 -15.51
CA SER A 570 14.56 42.49 -15.21
C SER A 570 13.84 41.31 -14.56
N ALA A 571 14.15 41.07 -13.28
CA ALA A 571 13.33 40.21 -12.44
C ALA A 571 11.93 40.86 -12.31
N PRO A 572 10.83 40.15 -12.62
CA PRO A 572 9.52 40.61 -12.21
C PRO A 572 9.45 40.50 -10.69
N LEU A 573 9.29 41.64 -10.02
CA LEU A 573 8.94 41.67 -8.61
C LEU A 573 7.59 40.97 -8.38
N SER A 574 7.60 40.09 -7.38
CA SER A 574 6.49 39.82 -6.46
C SER A 574 5.12 39.43 -7.05
N GLN A 575 4.85 38.13 -7.07
CA GLN A 575 3.50 37.61 -6.81
C GLN A 575 3.57 36.47 -5.77
N LYS A 576 3.32 36.83 -4.50
CA LYS A 576 2.90 35.99 -3.36
C LYS A 576 3.16 34.47 -3.44
N THR A 577 4.42 34.03 -3.43
CA THR A 577 4.78 32.59 -3.43
C THR A 577 5.31 32.09 -2.07
N LEU A 578 4.79 32.68 -0.98
CA LEU A 578 5.11 32.33 0.42
C LEU A 578 3.94 31.60 1.13
N SER A 579 2.95 31.07 0.40
CA SER A 579 1.71 30.56 0.99
C SER A 579 1.88 29.27 1.81
N ALA A 580 2.63 28.28 1.34
CA ALA A 580 2.77 27.00 2.03
C ALA A 580 3.59 27.08 3.34
N PRO A 581 4.78 27.73 3.37
CA PRO A 581 5.50 27.96 4.62
C PRO A 581 4.68 28.76 5.63
N TYR A 582 3.99 29.80 5.17
CA TYR A 582 3.13 30.64 6.01
C TYR A 582 1.99 29.84 6.66
N GLN A 583 1.30 28.98 5.90
CA GLN A 583 0.23 28.14 6.43
C GLN A 583 0.74 27.12 7.45
N LEU A 584 1.92 26.52 7.22
CA LEU A 584 2.54 25.59 8.16
C LEU A 584 2.99 26.29 9.46
N THR A 585 3.59 27.47 9.35
CA THR A 585 3.94 28.29 10.53
C THR A 585 2.69 28.74 11.28
N GLN A 586 1.62 29.11 10.58
CA GLN A 586 0.37 29.52 11.19
C GLN A 586 -0.30 28.37 11.97
N LEU A 587 -0.21 27.12 11.49
CA LEU A 587 -0.65 25.95 12.27
C LEU A 587 0.15 25.79 13.58
N CYS A 588 1.47 26.04 13.54
CA CYS A 588 2.32 26.02 14.73
C CYS A 588 1.99 27.16 15.70
N GLU A 589 1.74 28.37 15.20
CA GLU A 589 1.31 29.52 15.99
C GLU A 589 -0.06 29.28 16.64
N ILE A 590 -1.02 28.72 15.91
CA ILE A 590 -2.33 28.32 16.46
C ILE A 590 -2.11 27.28 17.57
N LEU A 591 -1.29 26.26 17.34
CA LEU A 591 -0.98 25.24 18.36
C LEU A 591 -0.46 25.88 19.66
N GLN A 592 0.36 26.94 19.55
CA GLN A 592 0.85 27.71 20.69
C GLN A 592 -0.20 28.63 21.32
N SER A 593 -1.15 29.17 20.56
CA SER A 593 -2.14 30.13 21.06
C SER A 593 -3.38 29.49 21.68
N LEU A 594 -3.63 28.20 21.39
CA LEU A 594 -4.77 27.46 21.93
C LEU A 594 -4.81 27.43 23.45
N ASN A 595 -5.99 27.19 24.02
CA ASN A 595 -6.09 27.04 25.47
C ASN A 595 -5.39 25.76 25.96
N ARG A 596 -5.10 25.72 27.26
CA ARG A 596 -4.34 24.66 27.92
C ARG A 596 -4.94 23.28 27.65
N TYR A 597 -6.26 23.11 27.73
CA TYR A 597 -6.93 21.81 27.66
C TYR A 597 -7.74 21.55 26.37
N ASP A 598 -7.56 22.35 25.31
CA ASP A 598 -8.18 22.07 24.01
C ASP A 598 -7.45 20.93 23.25
N PHE A 599 -7.54 19.72 23.79
CA PHE A 599 -6.80 18.56 23.27
C PHE A 599 -7.33 18.13 21.91
N LYS A 600 -8.63 18.30 21.65
CA LYS A 600 -9.23 17.94 20.36
C LYS A 600 -8.61 18.74 19.22
N MET A 601 -8.45 20.06 19.38
CA MET A 601 -7.82 20.89 18.37
C MET A 601 -6.31 20.64 18.27
N LYS A 602 -5.61 20.51 19.42
CA LYS A 602 -4.18 20.16 19.44
C LYS A 602 -3.89 18.84 18.70
N MET A 603 -4.65 17.79 18.98
CA MET A 603 -4.53 16.49 18.31
C MET A 603 -4.79 16.58 16.82
N ALA A 604 -5.82 17.34 16.40
CA ALA A 604 -6.12 17.53 14.99
C ALA A 604 -4.98 18.23 14.24
N ILE A 605 -4.38 19.28 14.82
CA ILE A 605 -3.21 19.97 14.24
C ILE A 605 -1.99 19.03 14.20
N LEU A 606 -1.70 18.29 15.27
CA LEU A 606 -0.58 17.34 15.30
C LEU A 606 -0.74 16.21 14.26
N ASN A 607 -1.98 15.75 14.04
CA ASN A 607 -2.30 14.80 12.95
C ASN A 607 -2.08 15.43 11.57
N ALA A 608 -2.48 16.69 11.37
CA ALA A 608 -2.22 17.40 10.13
C ALA A 608 -0.71 17.56 9.86
N LEU A 609 0.09 17.97 10.88
CA LEU A 609 1.55 18.07 10.76
C LEU A 609 2.19 16.71 10.42
N SER A 610 1.72 15.63 11.05
CA SER A 610 2.16 14.27 10.71
C SER A 610 1.91 13.94 9.25
N SER A 611 0.71 14.25 8.74
CA SER A 611 0.34 14.02 7.34
C SER A 611 1.22 14.82 6.38
N VAL A 612 1.56 16.07 6.72
CA VAL A 612 2.46 16.92 5.93
C VAL A 612 3.84 16.27 5.78
N PHE A 613 4.43 15.78 6.88
CA PHE A 613 5.77 15.17 6.85
C PHE A 613 5.83 13.84 6.12
N LEU A 614 4.73 13.07 6.15
CA LEU A 614 4.61 11.82 5.41
C LEU A 614 4.45 12.06 3.90
N GLU A 615 3.70 13.07 3.50
CA GLU A 615 3.48 13.38 2.08
C GLU A 615 4.66 14.15 1.45
N CYS A 616 5.33 15.05 2.16
CA CYS A 616 6.46 15.85 1.64
C CYS A 616 7.57 16.02 2.70
N PRO A 617 8.65 15.21 2.64
CA PRO A 617 9.76 15.26 3.58
C PRO A 617 10.50 16.59 3.62
N GLU A 618 10.53 17.35 2.53
CA GLU A 618 11.22 18.63 2.42
C GLU A 618 10.59 19.73 3.30
N LEU A 619 9.30 19.58 3.65
CA LEU A 619 8.63 20.48 4.58
C LEU A 619 9.10 20.33 6.03
N LYS A 620 9.88 19.29 6.35
CA LYS A 620 10.54 19.14 7.66
C LYS A 620 11.53 20.27 7.93
N ASP A 621 12.21 20.80 6.90
CA ASP A 621 13.09 21.97 7.03
C ASP A 621 12.28 23.24 7.32
N VAL A 622 11.14 23.42 6.65
CA VAL A 622 10.24 24.55 6.87
C VAL A 622 9.65 24.52 8.28
N PHE A 623 9.34 23.34 8.81
CA PHE A 623 8.92 23.17 10.20
C PHE A 623 10.02 23.57 11.19
N ARG A 624 11.28 23.22 10.91
CA ARG A 624 12.44 23.65 11.72
C ARG A 624 12.58 25.19 11.71
N GLU A 625 12.61 25.79 10.53
CA GLU A 625 12.76 27.24 10.34
C GLU A 625 11.58 28.04 10.93
N GLY A 626 10.38 27.47 10.85
CA GLY A 626 9.15 28.02 11.39
C GLY A 626 9.00 27.95 12.91
N GLY A 627 10.03 27.51 13.65
CA GLY A 627 9.97 27.36 15.11
C GLY A 627 9.06 26.23 15.58
N GLY A 628 8.81 25.23 14.75
CA GLY A 628 7.92 24.10 15.03
C GLY A 628 8.32 23.32 16.29
N TYR A 629 9.61 23.05 16.47
CA TYR A 629 10.10 22.35 17.66
C TYR A 629 9.91 23.16 18.95
N VAL A 630 10.11 24.49 18.89
CA VAL A 630 9.86 25.38 20.04
C VAL A 630 8.36 25.40 20.37
N SER A 631 7.49 25.35 19.36
CA SER A 631 6.04 25.21 19.54
C SER A 631 5.66 23.94 20.30
N ILE A 632 6.29 22.81 19.97
CA ILE A 632 6.05 21.52 20.64
C ILE A 632 6.51 21.56 22.09
N VAL A 633 7.72 22.05 22.38
CA VAL A 633 8.23 22.15 23.75
C VAL A 633 7.37 23.10 24.58
N SER A 634 6.98 24.25 24.01
CA SER A 634 6.09 25.21 24.66
C SER A 634 4.72 24.61 24.97
N LEU A 635 4.19 23.74 24.10
CA LEU A 635 2.95 23.01 24.36
C LEU A 635 3.07 22.12 25.60
N LEU A 636 4.20 21.44 25.79
CA LEU A 636 4.44 20.59 26.97
C LEU A 636 4.61 21.42 28.24
N ILE A 637 5.37 22.51 28.20
CA ILE A 637 5.54 23.42 29.33
C ILE A 637 4.19 23.98 29.81
N ARG A 638 3.28 24.31 28.88
CA ARG A 638 1.93 24.80 29.24
C ARG A 638 1.07 23.76 29.97
N LEU A 639 1.49 22.49 30.01
CA LEU A 639 0.84 21.41 30.76
C LEU A 639 1.41 21.23 32.18
N GLU A 640 2.21 22.16 32.69
CA GLU A 640 2.76 22.16 34.06
C GLU A 640 1.71 21.88 35.15
N ASP A 641 1.95 20.89 36.00
CA ASP A 641 1.04 20.38 37.04
C ASP A 641 -0.29 19.81 36.55
N ALA A 642 -0.40 19.42 35.26
CA ALA A 642 -1.64 18.84 34.72
C ALA A 642 -2.08 17.58 35.47
N TYR A 643 -1.15 16.67 35.80
CA TYR A 643 -1.47 15.43 36.52
C TYR A 643 -1.98 15.68 37.94
N GLN A 644 -1.34 16.61 38.68
CA GLN A 644 -1.79 16.98 40.02
C GLN A 644 -3.21 17.55 40.01
N LEU A 645 -3.54 18.35 38.99
CA LEU A 645 -4.91 18.86 38.83
C LEU A 645 -5.89 17.72 38.57
N ILE A 646 -5.56 16.78 37.68
CA ILE A 646 -6.44 15.64 37.37
C ILE A 646 -6.72 14.81 38.62
N ASP A 647 -5.69 14.50 39.41
CA ASP A 647 -5.84 13.74 40.66
C ASP A 647 -6.74 14.45 41.68
N ASN A 648 -6.54 15.76 41.87
CA ASN A 648 -7.37 16.57 42.76
C ASN A 648 -8.85 16.54 42.36
N PHE A 649 -9.15 16.47 41.06
CA PHE A 649 -10.51 16.36 40.54
C PHE A 649 -11.08 14.93 40.61
N GLU A 650 -10.25 13.90 40.49
CA GLU A 650 -10.69 12.50 40.61
C GLU A 650 -10.99 12.09 42.05
N GLN A 651 -10.35 12.72 43.03
CA GLN A 651 -10.65 12.55 44.46
C GLN A 651 -11.96 13.24 44.90
N LEU A 652 -12.51 14.16 44.10
CA LEU A 652 -13.80 14.78 44.35
C LEU A 652 -14.92 13.87 43.83
N ASP A 653 -15.63 13.17 44.73
CA ASP A 653 -16.83 12.34 44.45
C ASP A 653 -17.99 13.17 43.85
N LEU A 654 -17.85 13.58 42.58
CA LEU A 654 -18.81 14.39 41.86
C LEU A 654 -19.73 13.50 40.99
N PRO A 655 -21.06 13.73 40.99
CA PRO A 655 -21.99 12.95 40.18
C PRO A 655 -21.70 13.14 38.68
N LYS A 656 -21.73 12.03 37.91
CA LYS A 656 -21.41 11.91 36.46
C LYS A 656 -22.09 12.93 35.50
N ARG A 657 -23.00 13.77 35.99
CA ARG A 657 -23.73 14.81 35.24
C ARG A 657 -23.12 16.22 35.32
N ARG A 658 -22.11 16.48 36.16
CA ARG A 658 -21.34 17.74 36.12
C ARG A 658 -20.11 17.49 35.26
N GLN A 659 -20.05 18.09 34.07
CA GLN A 659 -18.86 18.04 33.21
C GLN A 659 -17.64 18.50 34.04
N ARG A 660 -16.56 17.69 34.08
CA ARG A 660 -15.29 18.02 34.73
C ARG A 660 -14.79 19.33 34.11
N ARG A 661 -15.12 20.49 34.67
CA ARG A 661 -14.80 21.79 34.08
C ARG A 661 -13.92 22.60 35.02
N ASP A 662 -12.86 23.19 34.48
CA ASP A 662 -11.99 24.10 35.22
C ASP A 662 -12.82 25.32 35.68
N PRO A 663 -12.83 25.66 36.98
CA PRO A 663 -13.60 26.78 37.52
C PRO A 663 -13.17 28.16 36.99
N LYS A 664 -11.95 28.32 36.46
CA LYS A 664 -11.45 29.60 35.90
C LYS A 664 -11.74 29.74 34.40
N THR A 665 -11.62 28.65 33.64
CA THR A 665 -11.67 28.66 32.18
C THR A 665 -12.94 28.00 31.61
N ASN A 666 -13.72 27.33 32.45
CA ASN A 666 -14.91 26.54 32.09
C ASN A 666 -14.62 25.41 31.08
N GLU A 667 -13.36 24.99 30.94
CA GLU A 667 -12.89 23.95 30.02
C GLU A 667 -13.00 22.56 30.58
N ARG A 668 -13.25 21.57 29.71
CA ARG A 668 -13.23 20.17 30.13
C ARG A 668 -11.81 19.80 30.60
N ILE A 669 -11.68 19.41 31.86
CA ILE A 669 -10.44 18.88 32.43
C ILE A 669 -10.17 17.51 31.77
N PRO A 670 -8.98 17.30 31.19
CA PRO A 670 -8.64 16.05 30.52
C PRO A 670 -8.54 14.90 31.52
N THR A 671 -8.65 13.67 31.02
CA THR A 671 -8.32 12.46 31.78
C THR A 671 -6.84 12.12 31.62
N LYS A 672 -6.31 11.24 32.47
CA LYS A 672 -4.95 10.68 32.31
C LYS A 672 -4.76 10.02 30.94
N ALA A 673 -5.78 9.34 30.43
CA ALA A 673 -5.76 8.76 29.09
C ALA A 673 -5.62 9.83 27.98
N ASP A 674 -6.36 10.94 28.08
CA ASP A 674 -6.27 12.04 27.11
C ASP A 674 -4.87 12.70 27.11
N MET A 675 -4.19 12.74 28.27
CA MET A 675 -2.80 13.23 28.39
C MET A 675 -1.81 12.31 27.68
N LEU A 676 -1.92 11.00 27.90
CA LEU A 676 -1.04 10.00 27.26
C LEU A 676 -1.21 9.97 25.74
N GLU A 677 -2.45 10.13 25.24
CA GLU A 677 -2.72 10.21 23.80
C GLU A 677 -2.02 11.44 23.19
N LEU A 678 -2.10 12.59 23.88
CA LEU A 678 -1.42 13.81 23.46
C LEU A 678 0.11 13.64 23.46
N PHE A 679 0.69 13.06 24.52
CA PHE A 679 2.13 12.82 24.60
C PHE A 679 2.59 11.87 23.49
N THR A 680 1.88 10.76 23.29
CA THR A 680 2.16 9.81 22.20
C THR A 680 2.21 10.53 20.86
N LYS A 681 1.22 11.40 20.59
CA LYS A 681 1.16 12.15 19.34
C LYS A 681 2.25 13.22 19.21
N VAL A 682 2.60 13.89 20.30
CA VAL A 682 3.71 14.86 20.32
C VAL A 682 5.04 14.18 19.97
N PHE A 683 5.34 13.06 20.63
CA PHE A 683 6.57 12.29 20.37
C PHE A 683 6.58 11.67 18.97
N TYR A 684 5.41 11.29 18.45
CA TYR A 684 5.25 10.87 17.06
C TYR A 684 5.55 11.99 16.05
N VAL A 685 5.05 13.21 16.27
CA VAL A 685 5.36 14.35 15.38
C VAL A 685 6.86 14.70 15.45
N LEU A 686 7.46 14.68 16.65
CA LEU A 686 8.90 14.87 16.82
C LEU A 686 9.69 13.80 16.07
N SER A 687 9.33 12.52 16.21
CA SER A 687 10.02 11.43 15.52
C SER A 687 9.90 11.54 14.00
N GLU A 688 8.70 11.75 13.46
CA GLU A 688 8.51 11.89 12.01
C GLU A 688 9.26 13.10 11.43
N SER A 689 9.31 14.22 12.16
CA SER A 689 10.03 15.42 11.72
C SER A 689 11.55 15.24 11.65
N MET A 690 12.11 14.27 12.37
CA MET A 690 13.55 13.95 12.41
C MET A 690 13.90 12.68 11.65
N ARG A 691 12.92 11.82 11.35
CA ARG A 691 13.13 10.55 10.63
C ARG A 691 13.76 10.81 9.27
N ASP A 692 14.85 10.10 9.01
CA ASP A 692 15.65 10.17 7.79
C ASP A 692 16.16 11.60 7.46
N HIS A 693 16.25 12.48 8.46
CA HIS A 693 16.56 13.90 8.28
C HIS A 693 17.66 14.38 9.25
N PRO A 694 18.96 14.12 8.96
CA PRO A 694 20.06 14.39 9.90
C PRO A 694 20.16 15.86 10.31
N GLY A 695 19.88 16.80 9.40
CA GLY A 695 19.92 18.23 9.72
C GLY A 695 18.88 18.66 10.77
N ASN A 696 17.76 17.94 10.88
CA ASN A 696 16.74 18.22 11.90
C ASN A 696 17.09 17.58 13.23
N SER A 697 17.61 16.35 13.20
CA SER A 697 18.14 15.69 14.39
C SER A 697 19.26 16.50 15.04
N SER A 698 20.25 16.95 14.25
CA SER A 698 21.34 17.80 14.76
C SER A 698 20.83 19.15 15.26
N TYR A 699 19.92 19.79 14.54
CA TYR A 699 19.34 21.06 15.01
C TYR A 699 18.59 20.91 16.33
N PHE A 700 17.75 19.87 16.46
CA PHE A 700 17.00 19.58 17.68
C PHE A 700 17.96 19.35 18.85
N GLU A 701 19.04 18.60 18.62
CA GLU A 701 20.06 18.32 19.64
C GLU A 701 20.82 19.58 20.07
N GLU A 702 21.26 20.42 19.12
CA GLU A 702 22.05 21.62 19.39
C GLU A 702 21.23 22.76 20.02
N HIS A 703 19.99 22.97 19.56
CA HIS A 703 19.22 24.17 19.90
C HIS A 703 18.17 23.94 20.99
N ILE A 704 17.69 22.71 21.16
CA ILE A 704 16.63 22.38 22.12
C ILE A 704 17.15 21.40 23.17
N GLY A 705 17.78 20.32 22.71
CA GLY A 705 18.30 19.24 23.53
C GLY A 705 17.20 18.41 24.19
N PHE A 706 17.48 17.12 24.41
CA PHE A 706 16.54 16.27 25.15
C PHE A 706 16.37 16.71 26.61
N GLY A 707 17.37 17.39 27.20
CA GLY A 707 17.27 17.92 28.57
C GLY A 707 16.06 18.83 28.76
N SER A 708 15.89 19.84 27.90
CA SER A 708 14.75 20.77 27.97
C SER A 708 13.40 20.05 27.79
N LEU A 709 13.36 19.00 26.95
CA LEU A 709 12.16 18.19 26.74
C LEU A 709 11.84 17.34 27.97
N ALA A 710 12.86 16.74 28.59
CA ALA A 710 12.72 15.97 29.83
C ALA A 710 12.26 16.85 30.99
N ASP A 711 12.83 18.05 31.13
CA ASP A 711 12.42 19.02 32.14
C ASP A 711 10.95 19.43 31.93
N ALA A 712 10.56 19.72 30.69
CA ALA A 712 9.17 20.03 30.35
C ALA A 712 8.21 18.87 30.70
N LEU A 713 8.63 17.62 30.49
CA LEU A 713 7.84 16.45 30.90
C LEU A 713 7.75 16.31 32.42
N GLN A 714 8.84 16.53 33.16
CA GLN A 714 8.83 16.49 34.62
C GLN A 714 7.86 17.53 35.20
N LEU A 715 7.82 18.74 34.63
CA LEU A 715 6.87 19.78 35.02
C LEU A 715 5.40 19.37 34.88
N THR A 716 5.05 18.44 33.98
CA THR A 716 3.65 17.98 33.84
C THR A 716 3.16 17.14 35.02
N GLY A 717 4.07 16.61 35.84
CA GLY A 717 3.79 15.72 36.97
C GLY A 717 3.62 14.24 36.59
N VAL A 718 3.90 13.85 35.35
CA VAL A 718 3.66 12.49 34.86
C VAL A 718 4.54 11.41 35.52
N PHE A 719 5.72 11.79 36.03
CA PHE A 719 6.63 10.89 36.77
C PHE A 719 6.40 10.91 38.30
N GLY A 720 5.33 11.56 38.78
CA GLY A 720 4.97 11.58 40.20
C GLY A 720 4.33 10.28 40.69
N PRO A 721 4.05 10.15 42.01
CA PRO A 721 3.56 8.90 42.63
C PRO A 721 2.20 8.43 42.10
N ASN A 722 1.34 9.36 41.65
CA ASN A 722 0.06 9.07 41.03
C ASN A 722 0.08 9.24 39.48
N GLY A 723 1.26 9.40 38.89
CA GLY A 723 1.46 9.60 37.47
C GLY A 723 1.50 8.29 36.67
N ASP A 724 1.50 8.40 35.34
CA ASP A 724 1.59 7.27 34.41
C ASP A 724 3.04 7.05 33.91
N ALA A 725 4.01 7.03 34.84
CA ALA A 725 5.43 6.93 34.53
C ALA A 725 5.76 5.74 33.61
N ALA A 726 5.15 4.57 33.86
CA ALA A 726 5.36 3.34 33.10
C ALA A 726 5.05 3.54 31.60
N LYS A 727 3.86 4.05 31.28
CA LYS A 727 3.42 4.30 29.90
C LYS A 727 4.27 5.38 29.22
N MET A 728 4.72 6.39 29.97
CA MET A 728 5.64 7.40 29.45
C MET A 728 7.00 6.83 29.09
N PHE A 729 7.56 5.89 29.87
CA PHE A 729 8.79 5.22 29.48
C PHE A 729 8.61 4.43 28.18
N GLY A 730 7.45 3.78 27.97
CA GLY A 730 7.12 3.14 26.71
C GLY A 730 7.18 4.10 25.51
N ILE A 731 6.59 5.29 25.67
CA ILE A 731 6.66 6.39 24.68
C ILE A 731 8.11 6.84 24.45
N LEU A 732 8.92 7.00 25.50
CA LEU A 732 10.31 7.43 25.39
C LEU A 732 11.22 6.38 24.70
N PHE A 733 11.05 5.08 24.99
CA PHE A 733 11.78 4.02 24.30
C PHE A 733 11.34 3.90 22.83
N ALA A 734 10.04 4.04 22.55
CA ALA A 734 9.54 4.11 21.18
C ALA A 734 10.12 5.31 20.42
N PHE A 735 10.27 6.46 21.08
CA PHE A 735 10.93 7.64 20.51
C PHE A 735 12.45 7.46 20.30
N ALA A 736 13.15 6.83 21.25
CA ALA A 736 14.60 6.57 21.14
C ALA A 736 14.94 5.60 20.00
N THR A 737 14.07 4.62 19.76
CA THR A 737 14.26 3.56 18.76
C THR A 737 13.52 3.80 17.43
N LEU A 738 12.63 4.79 17.39
CA LEU A 738 11.67 5.02 16.30
C LEU A 738 10.78 3.80 15.99
N ASN A 739 10.51 2.96 16.99
CA ASN A 739 9.72 1.73 16.86
C ASN A 739 8.43 1.79 17.71
N GLU A 740 7.29 1.79 17.03
CA GLU A 740 5.96 1.82 17.67
C GLU A 740 5.61 0.53 18.40
N SER A 741 6.22 -0.61 18.07
CA SER A 741 5.94 -1.88 18.77
C SER A 741 6.31 -1.84 20.26
N VAL A 742 7.14 -0.88 20.64
CA VAL A 742 7.68 -0.70 21.99
C VAL A 742 6.79 0.24 22.83
N LEU A 743 5.76 0.85 22.25
CA LEU A 743 4.96 1.88 22.94
C LEU A 743 4.32 1.38 24.25
N HIS A 744 3.86 0.13 24.26
CA HIS A 744 3.08 -0.48 25.34
C HIS A 744 3.89 -1.43 26.23
N ILE A 745 5.23 -1.41 26.18
CA ILE A 745 6.07 -2.40 26.88
C ILE A 745 5.94 -2.40 28.41
N PHE A 746 5.43 -1.32 29.00
CA PHE A 746 5.25 -1.18 30.45
C PHE A 746 3.77 -0.96 30.83
N ASP A 747 2.82 -1.36 29.98
CA ASP A 747 1.40 -1.10 30.24
C ASP A 747 0.80 -2.03 31.32
N ASP A 748 1.40 -3.20 31.54
CA ASP A 748 0.92 -4.21 32.50
C ASP A 748 1.74 -4.18 33.81
N PRO A 749 1.15 -3.69 34.93
CA PRO A 749 1.83 -3.64 36.22
C PRO A 749 2.12 -5.03 36.81
N GLU A 750 1.32 -6.06 36.48
CA GLU A 750 1.57 -7.43 36.97
C GLU A 750 2.79 -8.04 36.28
N GLU A 751 2.98 -7.81 34.98
CA GLU A 751 4.18 -8.25 34.26
C GLU A 751 5.44 -7.51 34.72
N ILE A 752 5.32 -6.22 35.09
CA ILE A 752 6.42 -5.41 35.64
C ILE A 752 6.89 -5.98 36.98
N GLU A 753 5.97 -6.38 37.85
CA GLU A 753 6.31 -6.90 39.17
C GLU A 753 6.83 -8.34 39.14
N HIS A 754 6.40 -9.17 38.18
CA HIS A 754 6.69 -10.61 38.19
C HIS A 754 7.68 -11.08 37.13
N THR A 755 7.82 -10.39 35.99
CA THR A 755 8.68 -10.81 34.87
C THR A 755 9.40 -9.65 34.17
N PRO A 756 10.28 -8.91 34.86
CA PRO A 756 11.03 -7.77 34.30
C PRO A 756 11.90 -8.17 33.09
N GLU A 757 12.39 -9.40 33.04
CA GLU A 757 13.18 -9.93 31.91
C GLU A 757 12.36 -10.08 30.63
N MET A 758 11.05 -10.32 30.73
CA MET A 758 10.17 -10.50 29.57
C MET A 758 9.96 -9.17 28.85
N VAL A 759 9.80 -8.08 29.62
CA VAL A 759 9.71 -6.71 29.08
C VAL A 759 10.99 -6.35 28.31
N ALA A 760 12.15 -6.70 28.86
CA ALA A 760 13.45 -6.43 28.25
C ALA A 760 13.68 -7.21 26.92
N LYS A 761 13.03 -8.37 26.72
CA LYS A 761 13.14 -9.14 25.45
C LYS A 761 12.62 -8.40 24.24
N TRP A 762 11.62 -7.53 24.39
CA TRP A 762 11.07 -6.73 23.29
C TRP A 762 12.11 -5.80 22.66
N LEU A 763 13.09 -5.36 23.45
CA LEU A 763 14.19 -4.50 23.02
C LEU A 763 15.44 -5.27 22.60
N ASN A 764 15.61 -6.52 23.06
CA ASN A 764 16.74 -7.38 22.74
C ASN A 764 16.57 -8.09 21.38
N SER A 765 16.32 -7.31 20.33
CA SER A 765 16.20 -7.81 18.95
C SER A 765 17.19 -7.06 18.05
N PRO A 766 17.89 -7.75 17.13
CA PRO A 766 18.87 -7.10 16.26
C PRO A 766 18.23 -5.99 15.40
N ALA A 767 16.93 -6.06 15.11
CA ALA A 767 16.20 -5.05 14.35
C ALA A 767 15.97 -3.72 15.10
N VAL A 768 16.04 -3.72 16.44
CA VAL A 768 15.76 -2.53 17.26
C VAL A 768 17.03 -1.69 17.38
N CYS A 769 17.11 -0.62 16.60
CA CYS A 769 18.26 0.30 16.60
C CYS A 769 17.94 1.62 17.30
N VAL A 770 18.86 2.10 18.13
CA VAL A 770 18.83 3.44 18.71
C VAL A 770 19.10 4.46 17.62
N GLN A 771 18.17 5.39 17.44
CA GLN A 771 18.30 6.50 16.49
C GLN A 771 18.69 7.80 17.19
N SER A 772 18.25 7.97 18.44
CA SER A 772 18.49 9.19 19.23
C SER A 772 19.20 8.84 20.55
N PRO A 773 20.56 8.76 20.58
CA PRO A 773 21.32 8.34 21.75
C PRO A 773 21.11 9.24 22.99
N HIS A 774 20.93 10.55 22.77
CA HIS A 774 20.68 11.52 23.84
C HIS A 774 19.37 11.27 24.61
N VAL A 775 18.36 10.67 23.97
CA VAL A 775 17.11 10.27 24.63
C VAL A 775 17.39 9.16 25.64
N VAL A 776 18.28 8.23 25.32
CA VAL A 776 18.67 7.12 26.20
C VAL A 776 19.30 7.64 27.49
N LEU A 777 20.19 8.65 27.39
CA LEU A 777 20.76 9.33 28.55
C LEU A 777 19.68 10.02 29.39
N GLY A 778 18.69 10.65 28.74
CA GLY A 778 17.58 11.27 29.44
C GLY A 778 16.63 10.28 30.12
N ILE A 779 16.36 9.13 29.50
CA ILE A 779 15.62 8.02 30.13
C ILE A 779 16.34 7.59 31.41
N TRP A 780 17.66 7.43 31.36
CA TRP A 780 18.48 7.13 32.53
C TRP A 780 18.34 8.19 33.63
N ARG A 781 18.47 9.48 33.31
CA ARG A 781 18.34 10.57 34.29
C ARG A 781 16.96 10.63 34.95
N ILE A 782 15.89 10.44 34.18
CA ILE A 782 14.52 10.40 34.71
C ILE A 782 14.35 9.16 35.60
N CYS A 783 14.87 8.00 35.18
CA CYS A 783 14.83 6.76 35.94
C CYS A 783 15.50 6.89 37.32
N MET A 784 16.66 7.54 37.40
CA MET A 784 17.33 7.82 38.68
C MET A 784 16.55 8.77 39.61
N GLY A 785 15.56 9.49 39.09
CA GLY A 785 14.67 10.37 39.87
C GLY A 785 13.47 9.67 40.50
N LEU A 786 13.17 8.43 40.14
CA LEU A 786 12.01 7.66 40.62
C LEU A 786 12.30 7.06 42.01
N ARG A 787 11.99 7.80 43.08
CA ARG A 787 12.22 7.32 44.46
C ARG A 787 11.12 6.39 44.98
N ASP A 788 9.92 6.46 44.40
CA ASP A 788 8.72 5.78 44.92
C ASP A 788 8.28 4.54 44.10
N GLN A 789 8.99 4.19 43.01
CA GLN A 789 8.63 3.12 42.07
C GLN A 789 9.86 2.27 41.66
N GLU A 790 10.42 1.51 42.61
CA GLU A 790 11.66 0.74 42.42
C GLU A 790 11.55 -0.36 41.35
N SER A 791 10.41 -1.06 41.27
CA SER A 791 10.16 -2.12 40.27
C SER A 791 10.17 -1.59 38.83
N LEU A 792 9.54 -0.43 38.60
CA LEU A 792 9.57 0.22 37.29
C LEU A 792 10.98 0.71 36.93
N ALA A 793 11.69 1.31 37.89
CA ALA A 793 13.07 1.73 37.65
C ALA A 793 13.93 0.53 37.22
N PHE A 794 13.86 -0.58 37.96
CA PHE A 794 14.53 -1.83 37.62
C PHE A 794 14.23 -2.30 36.18
N CYS A 795 12.95 -2.32 35.78
CA CYS A 795 12.53 -2.68 34.43
C CYS A 795 13.09 -1.75 33.35
N VAL A 796 13.14 -0.44 33.62
CA VAL A 796 13.72 0.57 32.71
C VAL A 796 15.22 0.34 32.53
N MET A 797 15.96 0.03 33.60
CA MET A 797 17.40 -0.29 33.48
C MET A 797 17.66 -1.63 32.81
N MET A 798 16.86 -2.66 33.09
CA MET A 798 16.91 -3.92 32.36
C MET A 798 16.64 -3.71 30.88
N SER A 799 15.71 -2.82 30.53
CA SER A 799 15.42 -2.41 29.16
C SER A 799 16.60 -1.69 28.51
N LEU A 800 17.29 -0.78 29.22
CA LEU A 800 18.53 -0.15 28.74
C LEU A 800 19.65 -1.18 28.53
N PHE A 801 19.80 -2.13 29.46
CA PHE A 801 20.77 -3.22 29.34
C PHE A 801 20.45 -4.12 28.14
N ALA A 802 19.20 -4.54 27.97
CA ALA A 802 18.76 -5.32 26.82
C ALA A 802 18.98 -4.58 25.49
N LEU A 803 18.68 -3.29 25.43
CA LEU A 803 18.92 -2.46 24.25
C LEU A 803 20.41 -2.39 23.88
N SER A 804 21.30 -2.33 24.87
CA SER A 804 22.77 -2.41 24.67
C SER A 804 23.27 -3.80 24.25
N CYS A 805 22.48 -4.85 24.51
CA CYS A 805 22.77 -6.22 24.10
C CYS A 805 22.19 -6.55 22.71
N ALA A 806 21.15 -5.83 22.28
CA ALA A 806 20.38 -6.11 21.07
C ALA A 806 21.22 -6.13 19.79
N ASN A 807 22.08 -5.13 19.61
CA ASN A 807 23.03 -5.07 18.51
C ASN A 807 24.24 -4.18 18.87
N ARG A 808 25.32 -4.35 18.11
CA ARG A 808 26.59 -3.64 18.32
C ARG A 808 26.44 -2.13 18.13
N ARG A 809 25.60 -1.71 17.19
CA ARG A 809 25.32 -0.30 16.90
C ARG A 809 24.78 0.43 18.13
N ASN A 810 23.79 -0.15 18.83
CA ASN A 810 23.24 0.41 20.06
C ASN A 810 24.30 0.55 21.14
N GLN A 811 25.11 -0.49 21.33
CA GLN A 811 26.20 -0.50 22.31
C GLN A 811 27.18 0.68 22.08
N VAL A 812 27.59 0.91 20.82
CA VAL A 812 28.48 2.02 20.45
C VAL A 812 27.80 3.37 20.66
N LEU A 813 26.58 3.54 20.13
CA LEU A 813 25.85 4.81 20.21
C LEU A 813 25.55 5.21 21.67
N MET A 814 25.16 4.26 22.52
CA MET A 814 24.98 4.50 23.94
C MET A 814 26.30 4.86 24.63
N GLY A 815 27.40 4.19 24.27
CA GLY A 815 28.73 4.46 24.81
C GLY A 815 29.34 5.80 24.39
N GLN A 816 28.90 6.38 23.27
CA GLN A 816 29.30 7.72 22.82
C GLN A 816 28.65 8.83 23.65
N THR A 817 27.57 8.55 24.38
CA THR A 817 26.94 9.52 25.29
C THR A 817 27.63 9.54 26.66
N ALA A 818 27.31 10.53 27.49
CA ALA A 818 27.77 10.61 28.88
C ALA A 818 27.15 9.52 29.81
N LEU A 819 26.40 8.56 29.27
CA LEU A 819 25.74 7.50 30.04
C LEU A 819 26.74 6.66 30.83
N LEU A 820 27.88 6.28 30.23
CA LEU A 820 28.92 5.52 30.95
C LEU A 820 29.49 6.31 32.12
N ASP A 821 29.76 7.61 31.94
CA ASP A 821 30.30 8.45 33.00
C ASP A 821 29.28 8.64 34.15
N GLU A 822 28.00 8.81 33.84
CA GLU A 822 26.92 8.88 34.84
C GLU A 822 26.71 7.54 35.56
N LEU A 823 26.81 6.41 34.86
CA LEU A 823 26.76 5.07 35.47
C LEU A 823 27.93 4.85 36.46
N LEU A 824 29.14 5.24 36.07
CA LEU A 824 30.32 5.10 36.93
C LEU A 824 30.24 6.02 38.17
N LYS A 825 29.66 7.22 38.03
CA LYS A 825 29.38 8.10 39.18
C LYS A 825 28.28 7.50 40.09
N ALA A 826 27.19 7.01 39.52
CA ALA A 826 26.12 6.36 40.29
C ALA A 826 26.63 5.12 41.06
N LEU A 827 27.56 4.35 40.48
CA LEU A 827 28.12 3.15 41.12
C LEU A 827 29.12 3.43 42.25
N PHE A 828 29.89 4.53 42.18
CA PHE A 828 31.08 4.76 43.03
C PHE A 828 31.15 6.13 43.76
N GLU A 829 30.30 7.11 43.45
CA GLU A 829 30.17 8.37 44.22
C GLU A 829 28.98 8.36 45.16
N ASN A 830 27.80 7.99 44.65
CA ASN A 830 26.56 7.94 45.42
C ASN A 830 25.90 6.57 45.21
N PRO A 831 26.45 5.48 45.78
CA PRO A 831 25.84 4.17 45.64
C PRO A 831 24.40 4.22 46.16
N PRO A 832 23.39 3.76 45.39
CA PRO A 832 22.05 3.65 45.91
C PRO A 832 22.09 2.71 47.12
N LEU A 833 21.66 3.24 48.29
CA LEU A 833 21.77 2.69 49.65
C LEU A 833 23.02 3.11 50.46
N ALA A 834 23.07 4.39 50.83
CA ALA A 834 23.59 4.80 52.13
C ALA A 834 22.48 5.57 52.88
N ILE A 835 21.48 4.84 53.39
CA ILE A 835 20.53 5.34 54.40
C ILE A 835 20.69 4.48 55.65
N ASP A 836 20.78 5.16 56.77
CA ASP A 836 21.09 4.72 58.13
C ASP A 836 20.51 3.36 58.55
N ASN A 837 21.32 2.66 59.35
CA ASN A 837 21.01 1.45 60.10
C ASN A 837 19.58 1.44 60.70
N GLY A 838 18.72 0.57 60.17
CA GLY A 838 17.53 0.14 60.91
C GLY A 838 16.32 -0.28 60.07
N ALA A 839 16.40 -1.38 59.30
CA ALA A 839 15.27 -2.30 59.02
C ALA A 839 15.75 -3.46 58.10
N ASP A 840 15.66 -4.70 58.59
CA ASP A 840 16.24 -5.92 57.99
C ASP A 840 15.48 -6.49 56.76
N THR A 841 14.93 -5.67 55.85
CA THR A 841 14.25 -6.19 54.64
C THR A 841 14.55 -5.48 53.32
N SER A 842 15.41 -4.46 53.26
CA SER A 842 15.75 -3.73 52.00
C SER A 842 17.15 -4.02 51.44
N PHE A 843 17.87 -5.00 51.99
CA PHE A 843 19.25 -5.32 51.58
C PHE A 843 19.35 -6.17 50.29
N GLU A 844 18.28 -6.84 49.85
CA GLU A 844 18.33 -7.69 48.65
C GLU A 844 18.11 -6.89 47.34
N ASP A 845 17.12 -6.00 47.28
CA ASP A 845 16.74 -5.29 46.03
C ASP A 845 17.78 -4.28 45.53
N GLY A 846 18.45 -3.56 46.44
CA GLY A 846 19.51 -2.62 46.05
C GLY A 846 20.77 -3.29 45.51
N ASN A 847 21.02 -4.56 45.85
CA ASN A 847 22.12 -5.33 45.27
C ASN A 847 21.84 -5.70 43.81
N VAL A 848 20.60 -6.04 43.45
CA VAL A 848 20.24 -6.42 42.07
C VAL A 848 20.30 -5.22 41.12
N MET A 849 19.80 -4.07 41.60
CA MET A 849 19.91 -2.79 40.93
C MET A 849 21.37 -2.41 40.62
N ARG A 850 22.25 -2.55 41.62
CA ARG A 850 23.69 -2.33 41.46
C ARG A 850 24.34 -3.31 40.49
N GLU A 851 23.88 -4.56 40.50
CA GLU A 851 24.36 -5.60 39.59
C GLU A 851 24.06 -5.26 38.13
N ILE A 852 22.84 -4.81 37.81
CA ILE A 852 22.46 -4.46 36.42
C ILE A 852 23.20 -3.22 35.95
N MET A 853 23.33 -2.18 36.79
CA MET A 853 24.15 -1.02 36.47
C MET A 853 25.60 -1.43 36.18
N SER A 854 26.15 -2.35 36.97
CA SER A 854 27.49 -2.91 36.74
C SER A 854 27.57 -3.68 35.43
N ARG A 855 26.57 -4.51 35.09
CA ARG A 855 26.49 -5.25 33.82
C ARG A 855 26.39 -4.32 32.61
N LEU A 856 25.56 -3.27 32.69
CA LEU A 856 25.44 -2.25 31.66
C LEU A 856 26.74 -1.46 31.49
N ALA A 857 27.37 -1.02 32.58
CA ALA A 857 28.66 -0.34 32.54
C ALA A 857 29.75 -1.22 31.90
N LYS A 858 29.87 -2.48 32.34
CA LYS A 858 30.79 -3.47 31.74
C LYS A 858 30.54 -3.64 30.25
N ARG A 859 29.28 -3.79 29.85
CA ARG A 859 28.89 -3.90 28.44
C ARG A 859 29.32 -2.69 27.63
N LEU A 860 29.11 -1.46 28.11
CA LEU A 860 29.55 -0.26 27.39
C LEU A 860 31.09 -0.15 27.31
N ILE A 861 31.79 -0.55 28.38
CA ILE A 861 33.28 -0.53 28.45
C ILE A 861 33.94 -1.46 27.42
N GLU A 862 33.28 -2.54 26.99
CA GLU A 862 33.81 -3.44 25.95
C GLU A 862 34.13 -2.70 24.64
N MET A 863 33.41 -1.60 24.33
CA MET A 863 33.64 -0.78 23.14
C MET A 863 34.75 0.26 23.32
N GLY A 864 35.33 0.36 24.51
CA GLY A 864 36.30 1.38 24.89
C GLY A 864 35.76 2.30 25.99
N MET A 865 36.68 2.93 26.71
CA MET A 865 36.37 3.90 27.76
C MET A 865 37.07 5.23 27.43
N SER A 866 36.40 6.34 27.72
CA SER A 866 37.02 7.67 27.58
C SER A 866 38.22 7.82 28.53
N SER A 867 39.18 8.65 28.16
CA SER A 867 40.31 8.99 29.06
C SER A 867 39.83 9.60 30.38
N VAL A 868 38.67 10.27 30.37
CA VAL A 868 38.03 10.87 31.55
C VAL A 868 37.49 9.78 32.47
N GLY A 869 36.70 8.83 31.94
CA GLY A 869 36.17 7.70 32.71
C GLY A 869 37.29 6.83 33.30
N PHE A 870 38.35 6.57 32.53
CA PHE A 870 39.49 5.79 33.02
C PHE A 870 40.26 6.53 34.12
N ARG A 871 40.50 7.84 33.93
CA ARG A 871 41.12 8.68 34.96
C ARG A 871 40.29 8.71 36.24
N TYR A 872 38.97 8.84 36.11
CA TYR A 872 38.05 8.80 37.25
C TYR A 872 38.15 7.50 38.05
N LEU A 873 38.15 6.35 37.39
CA LEU A 873 38.31 5.05 38.08
C LEU A 873 39.67 4.93 38.78
N MET A 874 40.73 5.42 38.14
CA MET A 874 42.08 5.42 38.71
C MET A 874 42.24 6.41 39.88
N GLU A 875 41.63 7.60 39.80
CA GLU A 875 41.58 8.57 40.90
C GLU A 875 40.84 7.99 42.09
N LYS A 876 39.67 7.38 41.87
CA LYS A 876 38.91 6.71 42.93
C LYS A 876 39.70 5.57 43.57
N PHE A 877 40.41 4.77 42.77
CA PHE A 877 41.30 3.72 43.29
C PHE A 877 42.46 4.30 44.10
N SER A 878 43.03 5.43 43.69
CA SER A 878 44.12 6.08 44.43
C SER A 878 43.66 6.76 45.73
N ALA A 879 42.39 7.16 45.81
CA ALA A 879 41.80 7.85 46.97
C ALA A 879 41.32 6.91 48.08
N THR A 880 41.19 5.60 47.82
CA THR A 880 40.86 4.58 48.83
C THR A 880 42.09 4.27 49.70
N GLU A 881 42.20 4.94 50.86
CA GLU A 881 43.32 4.76 51.83
C GLU A 881 43.25 3.44 52.62
N GLU A 882 42.06 2.82 52.75
CA GLU A 882 41.86 1.51 53.37
C GLU A 882 41.22 0.52 52.38
N ILE A 883 41.94 -0.56 52.05
CA ILE A 883 41.46 -1.63 51.16
C ILE A 883 40.45 -2.49 51.94
N SER A 884 39.21 -2.02 52.07
CA SER A 884 38.11 -2.91 52.46
C SER A 884 37.86 -3.88 51.30
N PHE A 885 37.95 -5.19 51.57
CA PHE A 885 37.83 -6.24 50.55
C PHE A 885 36.46 -6.23 49.81
N GLY A 886 35.46 -5.50 50.30
CA GLY A 886 34.13 -5.38 49.70
C GLY A 886 34.00 -4.27 48.65
N GLU A 887 34.42 -3.04 48.94
CA GLU A 887 34.20 -1.89 48.05
C GLU A 887 35.27 -1.79 46.94
N CYS A 888 36.53 -2.11 47.26
CA CYS A 888 37.60 -2.15 46.28
C CYS A 888 37.45 -3.30 45.27
N SER A 889 36.73 -4.37 45.63
CA SER A 889 36.46 -5.53 44.77
C SER A 889 35.72 -5.14 43.49
N GLY A 890 34.61 -4.39 43.60
CA GLY A 890 33.80 -3.98 42.45
C GLY A 890 34.52 -2.99 41.53
N LEU A 891 35.31 -2.08 42.10
CA LEU A 891 36.13 -1.13 41.33
C LEU A 891 37.27 -1.85 40.57
N LEU A 892 37.98 -2.74 41.26
CA LEU A 892 39.05 -3.55 40.67
C LEU A 892 38.52 -4.51 39.60
N ASP A 893 37.34 -5.09 39.81
CA ASP A 893 36.67 -5.92 38.80
C ASP A 893 36.28 -5.10 37.57
N MET A 894 35.77 -3.86 37.75
CA MET A 894 35.48 -2.96 36.63
C MET A 894 36.74 -2.57 35.85
N LEU A 895 37.83 -2.24 36.56
CA LEU A 895 39.14 -1.94 35.95
C LEU A 895 39.72 -3.17 35.23
N LEU A 896 39.66 -4.34 35.85
CA LEU A 896 40.13 -5.60 35.26
C LEU A 896 39.32 -5.92 34.01
N HIS A 897 37.99 -5.81 34.07
CA HIS A 897 37.10 -6.02 32.94
C HIS A 897 37.44 -5.06 31.79
N GLY A 898 37.61 -3.77 32.09
CA GLY A 898 38.06 -2.78 31.11
C GLY A 898 39.38 -3.15 30.44
N VAL A 899 40.45 -3.42 31.20
CA VAL A 899 41.77 -3.75 30.65
C VAL A 899 41.78 -5.04 29.81
N THR A 900 40.90 -5.99 30.13
CA THR A 900 40.81 -7.28 29.45
C THR A 900 39.92 -7.25 28.21
N HIS A 901 38.78 -6.55 28.26
CA HIS A 901 37.72 -6.63 27.24
C HIS A 901 37.61 -5.40 26.33
N SER A 902 38.17 -4.23 26.68
CA SER A 902 38.14 -3.00 25.86
C SER A 902 39.05 -3.02 24.61
N ARG A 903 39.35 -4.21 24.09
CA ARG A 903 40.33 -4.43 23.00
C ARG A 903 39.70 -4.60 21.62
N TRP A 904 38.46 -4.16 21.46
CA TRP A 904 37.74 -4.20 20.18
C TRP A 904 38.47 -3.38 19.11
N PRO A 905 38.62 -3.90 17.88
CA PRO A 905 39.25 -3.16 16.78
C PRO A 905 38.35 -2.03 16.29
N SER A 906 38.90 -1.04 15.60
CA SER A 906 38.11 -0.06 14.85
C SER A 906 37.47 -0.74 13.64
N PHE A 907 36.15 -0.63 13.50
CA PHE A 907 35.39 -1.27 12.42
C PHE A 907 34.35 -0.33 11.83
N VAL A 908 33.86 -0.69 10.64
CA VAL A 908 32.68 -0.10 10.00
C VAL A 908 31.62 -1.19 9.89
N GLN A 909 30.44 -0.93 10.46
CA GLN A 909 29.32 -1.86 10.40
C GLN A 909 28.48 -1.61 9.15
N PHE A 910 28.12 -2.69 8.48
CA PHE A 910 27.24 -2.72 7.31
C PHE A 910 25.95 -3.48 7.68
N ASP A 911 24.82 -2.77 7.68
CA ASP A 911 23.48 -3.30 7.90
C ASP A 911 22.72 -3.42 6.57
N GLY A 912 22.03 -4.54 6.32
CA GLY A 912 21.13 -4.76 5.17
C GLY A 912 21.76 -4.43 3.80
N TYR A 913 21.27 -3.37 3.16
CA TYR A 913 21.70 -2.89 1.84
C TYR A 913 22.68 -1.71 1.91
N SER A 914 23.48 -1.63 2.97
CA SER A 914 24.50 -0.60 3.12
C SER A 914 25.68 -0.84 2.17
N ARG A 915 26.20 0.25 1.62
CA ARG A 915 27.31 0.26 0.67
C ARG A 915 28.17 1.51 0.83
N LEU A 916 29.46 1.36 0.61
CA LEU A 916 30.43 2.44 0.51
C LEU A 916 30.99 2.47 -0.92
N ASP A 917 30.81 3.62 -1.57
CA ASP A 917 31.19 3.83 -2.97
C ASP A 917 32.55 4.54 -3.07
N LEU A 918 33.56 3.82 -3.54
CA LEU A 918 34.85 4.39 -3.93
C LEU A 918 34.78 4.75 -5.41
N ARG A 919 34.55 6.05 -5.68
CA ARG A 919 34.32 6.59 -7.04
C ARG A 919 35.45 6.30 -8.03
N SER A 920 36.67 6.10 -7.54
CA SER A 920 37.87 5.80 -8.33
C SER A 920 38.87 5.01 -7.49
N LEU A 921 39.60 4.08 -8.10
CA LEU A 921 40.76 3.39 -7.49
C LEU A 921 42.07 4.20 -7.60
N GLY A 922 41.96 5.51 -7.88
CA GLY A 922 43.11 6.42 -7.96
C GLY A 922 43.93 6.25 -9.23
N SER A 923 45.25 6.51 -9.14
CA SER A 923 46.17 6.43 -10.28
C SER A 923 46.62 5.01 -10.66
N HIS A 924 46.17 3.99 -9.93
CA HIS A 924 46.57 2.60 -10.18
C HIS A 924 45.70 1.99 -11.28
N ASN A 925 46.34 1.35 -12.27
CA ASN A 925 45.61 0.64 -13.32
C ASN A 925 45.07 -0.70 -12.77
N PHE A 926 43.74 -0.86 -12.76
CA PHE A 926 43.09 -2.12 -12.44
C PHE A 926 42.45 -2.75 -13.70
N PRO A 927 42.60 -4.06 -13.95
CA PRO A 927 43.33 -5.04 -13.15
C PRO A 927 44.87 -4.94 -13.29
N PRO A 928 45.61 -5.15 -12.19
CA PRO A 928 47.07 -5.26 -12.14
C PRO A 928 47.74 -6.10 -13.23
N ALA A 929 48.95 -5.70 -13.63
CA ALA A 929 49.74 -6.43 -14.63
C ALA A 929 50.24 -7.80 -14.11
N ASN A 930 50.54 -7.89 -12.80
CA ASN A 930 51.21 -9.03 -12.17
C ASN A 930 50.31 -9.86 -11.23
N GLY A 931 49.00 -9.58 -11.16
CA GLY A 931 48.11 -10.15 -10.15
C GLY A 931 47.91 -9.20 -8.97
N TYR A 932 46.98 -9.54 -8.08
CA TYR A 932 46.61 -8.69 -6.94
C TYR A 932 46.25 -9.52 -5.70
N THR A 933 46.29 -8.86 -4.55
CA THR A 933 45.88 -9.42 -3.26
C THR A 933 44.85 -8.52 -2.59
N PHE A 934 43.70 -9.08 -2.22
CA PHE A 934 42.73 -8.41 -1.36
C PHE A 934 42.83 -8.97 0.07
N LEU A 935 42.92 -8.10 1.06
CA LEU A 935 43.03 -8.42 2.48
C LEU A 935 41.89 -7.73 3.22
N ALA A 936 41.15 -8.44 4.08
CA ALA A 936 40.12 -7.83 4.90
C ALA A 936 39.93 -8.59 6.22
N TRP A 937 39.78 -7.83 7.31
CA TRP A 937 39.22 -8.36 8.55
C TRP A 937 37.70 -8.25 8.54
N LEU A 938 37.02 -9.35 8.84
CA LEU A 938 35.56 -9.45 8.76
C LEU A 938 35.02 -10.08 10.04
N CYS A 939 33.96 -9.52 10.62
CA CYS A 939 33.20 -10.14 11.71
C CYS A 939 31.72 -10.11 11.37
N ILE A 940 31.09 -11.28 11.31
CA ILE A 940 29.67 -11.37 10.94
C ILE A 940 28.86 -11.35 12.24
N GLU A 941 27.92 -10.42 12.37
CA GLU A 941 27.08 -10.28 13.56
C GLU A 941 25.75 -11.03 13.37
N SER A 942 25.22 -11.06 12.14
CA SER A 942 24.01 -11.83 11.80
C SER A 942 23.90 -12.10 10.30
N PHE A 943 23.42 -13.29 9.96
CA PHE A 943 23.07 -13.69 8.60
C PHE A 943 21.59 -13.36 8.29
N ASP A 944 21.24 -13.41 7.01
CA ASP A 944 19.90 -13.22 6.47
C ASP A 944 19.62 -14.35 5.46
N GLU A 945 18.40 -14.89 5.46
CA GLU A 945 18.04 -16.07 4.66
C GLU A 945 18.02 -15.79 3.15
N GLU A 946 17.72 -14.55 2.74
CA GLU A 946 17.63 -14.16 1.33
C GLU A 946 18.86 -13.38 0.87
N LEU A 947 19.49 -12.62 1.77
CA LEU A 947 20.55 -11.68 1.44
C LEU A 947 21.94 -12.18 1.80
N GLY A 948 22.70 -12.59 0.76
CA GLY A 948 24.14 -12.83 0.92
C GLY A 948 24.96 -11.58 1.26
N ILE A 949 26.08 -11.75 1.96
CA ILE A 949 26.99 -10.67 2.34
C ILE A 949 27.88 -10.31 1.16
N GLN A 950 27.71 -9.12 0.58
CA GLN A 950 28.64 -8.59 -0.43
C GLN A 950 29.80 -7.87 0.26
N ILE A 951 31.01 -8.43 0.17
CA ILE A 951 32.20 -7.85 0.82
C ILE A 951 32.81 -6.76 -0.07
N LEU A 952 33.09 -7.11 -1.32
CA LEU A 952 33.78 -6.25 -2.28
C LEU A 952 33.22 -6.47 -3.67
N GLU A 953 32.96 -5.41 -4.42
CA GLU A 953 32.68 -5.42 -5.85
C GLU A 953 33.55 -4.37 -6.55
N ILE A 954 34.21 -4.77 -7.63
CA ILE A 954 35.00 -3.89 -8.49
C ILE A 954 34.48 -4.08 -9.92
N SER A 955 33.96 -3.01 -10.52
CA SER A 955 33.39 -3.05 -11.87
C SER A 955 33.61 -1.78 -12.67
N ASP A 956 33.69 -1.90 -14.01
CA ASP A 956 33.57 -0.76 -14.93
C ASP A 956 32.11 -0.56 -15.37
N ASP A 957 31.79 0.60 -15.95
CA ASP A 957 30.41 0.96 -16.34
C ASP A 957 29.80 -0.04 -17.34
N ASP A 958 30.63 -0.61 -18.22
CA ASP A 958 30.25 -1.64 -19.21
C ASP A 958 30.23 -3.07 -18.62
N GLN A 959 30.59 -3.24 -17.34
CA GLN A 959 30.66 -4.54 -16.66
C GLN A 959 31.57 -5.57 -17.37
N ARG A 960 32.58 -5.09 -18.10
CA ARG A 960 33.58 -5.89 -18.82
C ARG A 960 34.69 -6.37 -17.88
N CYS A 961 35.15 -5.51 -16.96
CA CYS A 961 36.01 -5.88 -15.86
C CYS A 961 35.13 -6.01 -14.62
N TYR A 962 34.88 -7.24 -14.15
CA TYR A 962 33.99 -7.49 -13.00
C TYR A 962 34.64 -8.43 -12.00
N PHE A 963 34.78 -7.99 -10.76
CA PHE A 963 35.26 -8.79 -9.64
C PHE A 963 34.33 -8.62 -8.46
N SER A 964 33.81 -9.71 -7.92
CA SER A 964 32.87 -9.68 -6.80
C SER A 964 33.21 -10.78 -5.80
N VAL A 965 33.19 -10.42 -4.51
CA VAL A 965 33.44 -11.31 -3.37
C VAL A 965 32.20 -11.27 -2.49
N GLN A 966 31.51 -12.40 -2.38
CA GLN A 966 30.29 -12.52 -1.60
C GLN A 966 30.27 -13.78 -0.73
N ILE A 967 29.51 -13.76 0.35
CA ILE A 967 29.15 -14.94 1.13
C ILE A 967 27.68 -15.28 0.80
N GLU A 968 27.44 -16.52 0.38
CA GLU A 968 26.12 -16.99 -0.04
C GLU A 968 25.18 -17.18 1.19
N PRO A 969 23.89 -16.80 1.10
CA PRO A 969 22.99 -16.79 2.25
C PRO A 969 22.65 -18.19 2.77
N GLU A 970 22.39 -19.18 1.91
CA GLU A 970 22.02 -20.53 2.37
C GLU A 970 23.22 -21.35 2.85
N THR A 971 24.36 -21.23 2.16
CA THR A 971 25.52 -22.11 2.41
C THR A 971 26.56 -21.47 3.32
N HIS A 972 26.49 -20.16 3.55
CA HIS A 972 27.50 -19.35 4.23
C HIS A 972 28.92 -19.54 3.65
N LYS A 973 29.04 -19.97 2.38
CA LYS A 973 30.31 -20.15 1.70
C LYS A 973 30.74 -18.89 0.96
N LEU A 974 32.05 -18.70 0.86
CA LEU A 974 32.63 -17.63 0.07
C LEU A 974 32.55 -17.98 -1.42
N VAL A 975 31.92 -17.08 -2.18
CA VAL A 975 31.80 -17.14 -3.64
C VAL A 975 32.51 -15.94 -4.22
N VAL A 976 33.42 -16.20 -5.16
CA VAL A 976 34.14 -15.15 -5.89
C VAL A 976 33.77 -15.23 -7.37
N SER A 977 33.31 -14.11 -7.92
CA SER A 977 32.91 -13.98 -9.32
C SER A 977 33.90 -13.08 -10.07
N VAL A 978 34.40 -13.57 -11.20
CA VAL A 978 35.36 -12.86 -12.07
C VAL A 978 34.70 -12.42 -13.40
N SER A 979 33.43 -12.78 -13.59
CA SER A 979 32.49 -12.23 -14.57
C SER A 979 31.05 -12.55 -14.14
N HIS A 980 30.04 -11.92 -14.74
CA HIS A 980 28.62 -12.21 -14.47
C HIS A 980 28.20 -13.67 -14.72
N HIS A 981 28.97 -14.41 -15.53
CA HIS A 981 28.67 -15.79 -15.90
C HIS A 981 29.60 -16.81 -15.24
N GLN A 982 30.58 -16.36 -14.45
CA GLN A 982 31.58 -17.24 -13.87
C GLN A 982 31.84 -16.89 -12.40
N SER A 983 31.26 -17.71 -11.52
CA SER A 983 31.48 -17.70 -10.07
C SER A 983 32.19 -18.98 -9.63
N VAL A 984 32.99 -18.86 -8.58
CA VAL A 984 33.71 -19.96 -7.95
C VAL A 984 33.35 -19.96 -6.47
N ALA A 985 32.72 -21.04 -5.99
CA ALA A 985 32.45 -21.25 -4.57
C ALA A 985 33.63 -22.03 -3.94
N PHE A 986 34.14 -21.53 -2.82
CA PHE A 986 35.23 -22.15 -2.08
C PHE A 986 34.69 -23.06 -0.98
N ASN A 987 35.32 -24.23 -0.81
CA ASN A 987 34.90 -25.23 0.17
C ASN A 987 35.83 -25.20 1.40
N PHE A 988 35.48 -24.41 2.41
CA PHE A 988 36.10 -24.41 3.73
C PHE A 988 35.01 -24.34 4.83
N VAL A 989 35.39 -24.37 6.11
CA VAL A 989 34.45 -24.32 7.26
C VAL A 989 33.63 -23.02 7.21
N ALA A 990 32.31 -23.13 7.28
CA ALA A 990 31.41 -21.98 7.20
C ALA A 990 31.75 -20.89 8.24
N PHE A 991 31.55 -19.62 7.87
CA PHE A 991 31.80 -18.51 8.79
C PHE A 991 30.84 -18.54 9.98
N GLU A 992 31.37 -18.26 11.17
CA GLU A 992 30.63 -18.21 12.44
C GLU A 992 30.31 -16.76 12.84
N ILE A 993 29.19 -16.60 13.55
CA ILE A 993 28.75 -15.31 14.08
C ILE A 993 29.64 -14.89 15.26
N GLY A 994 29.96 -13.59 15.36
CA GLY A 994 30.67 -12.97 16.48
C GLY A 994 32.18 -13.19 16.51
N ARG A 995 32.75 -13.80 15.46
CA ARG A 995 34.19 -14.05 15.32
C ARG A 995 34.81 -13.19 14.21
N TRP A 996 35.98 -12.63 14.50
CA TRP A 996 36.83 -11.96 13.52
C TRP A 996 37.61 -12.98 12.68
N TYR A 997 37.51 -12.84 11.36
CA TYR A 997 38.22 -13.63 10.35
C TYR A 997 39.16 -12.73 9.55
N HIS A 998 40.36 -13.21 9.26
CA HIS A 998 41.26 -12.57 8.31
C HIS A 998 41.15 -13.24 6.94
N LEU A 999 40.46 -12.57 6.02
CA LEU A 999 40.28 -13.05 4.64
C LEU A 999 41.38 -12.47 3.75
N ALA A 1000 42.13 -13.34 3.07
CA ALA A 1000 43.05 -12.94 2.00
C ALA A 1000 42.75 -13.67 0.69
N LEU A 1001 42.57 -12.91 -0.40
CA LEU A 1001 42.36 -13.42 -1.75
C LEU A 1001 43.54 -13.06 -2.64
N VAL A 1002 44.25 -14.06 -3.15
CA VAL A 1002 45.40 -13.87 -4.05
C VAL A 1002 45.03 -14.34 -5.44
N HIS A 1003 44.91 -13.41 -6.39
CA HIS A 1003 44.66 -13.72 -7.79
C HIS A 1003 45.94 -13.57 -8.62
N SER A 1004 46.54 -14.70 -8.96
CA SER A 1004 47.74 -14.77 -9.80
C SER A 1004 47.38 -14.87 -11.28
N LYS A 1005 47.98 -14.03 -12.11
CA LYS A 1005 47.84 -14.06 -13.57
C LYS A 1005 48.49 -15.32 -14.18
N PRO A 1006 47.93 -15.89 -15.27
CA PRO A 1006 48.58 -16.99 -16.00
C PRO A 1006 49.99 -16.61 -16.50
N LYS A 1007 50.95 -17.50 -16.29
CA LYS A 1007 52.34 -17.41 -16.80
C LYS A 1007 52.48 -18.31 -18.04
N LEU A 1008 53.52 -18.13 -18.86
CA LEU A 1008 53.75 -18.94 -20.08
C LEU A 1008 53.72 -20.47 -19.83
N THR A 1009 53.99 -20.89 -18.59
CA THR A 1009 54.03 -22.29 -18.14
C THR A 1009 52.68 -22.83 -17.64
N ALA A 1010 51.67 -21.98 -17.39
CA ALA A 1010 50.37 -22.37 -16.87
C ALA A 1010 49.25 -21.54 -17.56
N PRO A 1011 48.39 -22.18 -18.38
CA PRO A 1011 47.47 -21.47 -19.28
C PRO A 1011 46.29 -20.78 -18.59
N THR A 1012 46.05 -21.04 -17.31
CA THR A 1012 44.96 -20.45 -16.52
C THR A 1012 45.51 -19.79 -15.26
N GLY A 1013 44.97 -18.62 -14.90
CA GLY A 1013 45.27 -17.97 -13.62
C GLY A 1013 44.88 -18.84 -12.44
N SER A 1014 45.36 -18.50 -11.24
CA SER A 1014 44.99 -19.19 -10.01
C SER A 1014 44.50 -18.21 -8.97
N LEU A 1015 43.36 -18.50 -8.37
CA LEU A 1015 42.79 -17.78 -7.25
C LEU A 1015 42.97 -18.61 -5.99
N SER A 1016 43.66 -18.07 -4.98
CA SER A 1016 43.92 -18.71 -3.69
C SER A 1016 43.27 -17.93 -2.57
N VAL A 1017 42.57 -18.63 -1.68
CA VAL A 1017 41.91 -18.06 -0.50
C VAL A 1017 42.69 -18.47 0.73
N TYR A 1018 43.01 -17.52 1.59
CA TYR A 1018 43.56 -17.75 2.92
C TYR A 1018 42.59 -17.23 3.97
N ILE A 1019 42.43 -17.99 5.04
CA ILE A 1019 41.60 -17.64 6.19
C ILE A 1019 42.47 -17.80 7.42
N ASP A 1020 42.54 -16.74 8.24
CA ASP A 1020 43.33 -16.72 9.47
C ASP A 1020 44.81 -17.10 9.22
N GLY A 1021 45.36 -16.66 8.08
CA GLY A 1021 46.74 -16.92 7.66
C GLY A 1021 46.98 -18.31 7.03
N ILE A 1022 45.97 -19.20 7.03
CA ILE A 1022 46.08 -20.57 6.53
C ILE A 1022 45.48 -20.66 5.11
N LEU A 1023 46.15 -21.35 4.19
CA LEU A 1023 45.63 -21.61 2.85
C LEU A 1023 44.38 -22.50 2.93
N GLY A 1024 43.22 -21.97 2.57
CA GLY A 1024 41.95 -22.70 2.55
C GLY A 1024 41.81 -23.53 1.28
N ASP A 1025 41.78 -22.89 0.12
CA ASP A 1025 41.58 -23.56 -1.17
C ASP A 1025 42.22 -22.76 -2.32
N LYS A 1026 42.54 -23.45 -3.42
CA LYS A 1026 43.19 -22.89 -4.61
C LYS A 1026 42.54 -23.42 -5.88
N VAL A 1027 41.87 -22.53 -6.61
CA VAL A 1027 41.09 -22.85 -7.81
C VAL A 1027 41.71 -22.21 -9.05
N LYS A 1028 41.65 -22.90 -10.19
CA LYS A 1028 42.03 -22.33 -11.50
C LYS A 1028 40.93 -21.37 -11.96
N CYS A 1029 41.29 -20.11 -12.17
CA CYS A 1029 40.35 -19.05 -12.49
C CYS A 1029 40.94 -18.18 -13.63
N PRO A 1030 40.16 -17.77 -14.64
CA PRO A 1030 40.64 -16.81 -15.64
C PRO A 1030 40.94 -15.46 -15.00
N TYR A 1031 41.83 -14.70 -15.62
CA TYR A 1031 42.16 -13.35 -15.16
C TYR A 1031 41.14 -12.32 -15.66
N LEU A 1032 41.03 -11.19 -14.95
CA LEU A 1032 40.10 -10.10 -15.29
C LEU A 1032 40.39 -9.50 -16.69
N SER A 1033 39.33 -9.13 -17.40
CA SER A 1033 39.42 -8.45 -18.70
C SER A 1033 39.82 -6.98 -18.53
N SER A 1034 40.42 -6.40 -19.57
CA SER A 1034 40.72 -4.95 -19.59
C SER A 1034 39.41 -4.12 -19.56
N PRO A 1035 39.33 -3.07 -18.71
CA PRO A 1035 38.16 -2.22 -18.62
C PRO A 1035 38.01 -1.31 -19.85
N ASN A 1036 36.79 -0.85 -20.13
CA ASN A 1036 36.49 0.14 -21.18
C ASN A 1036 36.39 1.58 -20.66
N GLY A 1037 36.59 1.81 -19.36
CA GLY A 1037 36.44 3.11 -18.70
C GLY A 1037 37.06 3.13 -17.31
N GLU A 1038 36.59 4.04 -16.47
CA GLU A 1038 37.02 4.15 -15.07
C GLU A 1038 36.48 2.96 -14.26
N VAL A 1039 37.35 2.36 -13.44
CA VAL A 1039 37.00 1.24 -12.58
C VAL A 1039 36.55 1.76 -11.23
N LYS A 1040 35.34 1.36 -10.81
CA LYS A 1040 34.74 1.72 -9.53
C LYS A 1040 34.84 0.56 -8.55
N CYS A 1041 34.95 0.89 -7.27
CA CYS A 1041 35.05 -0.09 -6.20
C CYS A 1041 33.98 0.18 -5.15
N TYR A 1042 33.43 -0.91 -4.62
CA TYR A 1042 32.26 -0.89 -3.78
C TYR A 1042 32.44 -1.88 -2.64
N LEU A 1043 32.27 -1.42 -1.41
CA LEU A 1043 32.25 -2.26 -0.21
C LEU A 1043 30.80 -2.34 0.27
N GLY A 1044 30.26 -3.55 0.47
CA GLY A 1044 28.83 -3.72 0.76
C GLY A 1044 27.94 -3.87 -0.48
N ARG A 1045 26.63 -3.92 -0.27
CA ARG A 1045 25.62 -4.30 -1.29
C ARG A 1045 24.71 -3.12 -1.64
N HIS A 1046 24.44 -2.91 -2.91
CA HIS A 1046 23.45 -1.91 -3.37
C HIS A 1046 22.02 -2.48 -3.38
N GLN A 1047 21.02 -1.65 -3.08
CA GLN A 1047 19.60 -1.99 -3.24
C GLN A 1047 19.19 -1.95 -4.72
N LYS A 1048 18.71 -3.06 -5.31
CA LYS A 1048 18.24 -3.02 -6.70
C LYS A 1048 16.97 -2.15 -6.79
N PRO A 1049 16.91 -1.11 -7.66
CA PRO A 1049 15.79 -0.15 -7.70
C PRO A 1049 14.42 -0.74 -8.12
N LYS A 1050 14.35 -2.03 -8.49
CA LYS A 1050 13.12 -2.71 -8.92
C LYS A 1050 12.36 -3.45 -7.82
N MET A 1051 12.92 -3.59 -6.62
CA MET A 1051 12.21 -4.22 -5.50
C MET A 1051 11.56 -3.12 -4.65
N MET A 1052 10.24 -2.96 -4.79
CA MET A 1052 9.42 -2.36 -3.73
C MET A 1052 9.38 -3.36 -2.57
N ALA A 1053 10.45 -3.42 -1.78
CA ALA A 1053 10.42 -4.17 -0.54
C ALA A 1053 9.54 -3.39 0.45
N LYS A 1054 8.44 -4.02 0.87
CA LYS A 1054 7.75 -3.65 2.11
C LYS A 1054 8.80 -3.56 3.22
N LYS A 1055 8.62 -2.56 4.08
CA LYS A 1055 9.38 -2.21 5.29
C LYS A 1055 9.49 -3.37 6.31
N GLU A 1056 10.12 -4.49 5.97
CA GLU A 1056 10.61 -5.46 6.94
C GLU A 1056 12.13 -5.50 6.80
N GLY A 1057 12.81 -4.96 7.81
CA GLY A 1057 14.26 -4.75 7.82
C GLY A 1057 15.02 -6.07 7.75
N SER A 1058 15.97 -6.17 6.82
CA SER A 1058 16.94 -7.27 6.79
C SER A 1058 17.65 -7.41 8.14
N THR A 1059 17.84 -8.65 8.58
CA THR A 1059 18.64 -8.94 9.78
C THR A 1059 20.13 -8.98 9.48
N LEU A 1060 20.57 -8.78 8.23
CA LEU A 1060 21.98 -8.86 7.84
C LEU A 1060 22.79 -7.76 8.52
N SER A 1061 23.78 -8.14 9.34
CA SER A 1061 24.75 -7.19 9.90
C SER A 1061 26.14 -7.80 9.99
N TRP A 1062 27.14 -7.03 9.56
CA TRP A 1062 28.54 -7.46 9.58
C TRP A 1062 29.49 -6.26 9.69
N ASN A 1063 30.67 -6.52 10.25
CA ASN A 1063 31.68 -5.53 10.56
C ASN A 1063 32.91 -5.74 9.67
N LEU A 1064 33.33 -4.67 9.00
CA LEU A 1064 34.56 -4.60 8.24
C LEU A 1064 35.63 -3.91 9.09
N GLY A 1065 36.71 -4.62 9.38
CA GLY A 1065 37.92 -4.08 9.99
C GLY A 1065 38.86 -3.49 8.95
N PRO A 1066 40.18 -3.45 9.23
CA PRO A 1066 41.18 -3.03 8.26
C PRO A 1066 41.13 -3.87 6.97
N CYS A 1067 41.16 -3.18 5.84
CA CYS A 1067 40.93 -3.72 4.51
C CYS A 1067 41.91 -3.09 3.51
N TYR A 1068 42.59 -3.91 2.71
CA TYR A 1068 43.66 -3.48 1.80
C TYR A 1068 43.54 -4.17 0.45
N LEU A 1069 43.84 -3.43 -0.62
CA LEU A 1069 44.03 -4.00 -1.96
C LEU A 1069 45.46 -3.72 -2.42
N VAL A 1070 46.20 -4.77 -2.71
CA VAL A 1070 47.63 -4.74 -3.06
C VAL A 1070 47.83 -5.14 -4.52
N ASP A 1071 48.57 -4.34 -5.28
CA ASP A 1071 48.97 -4.54 -6.69
C ASP A 1071 50.12 -5.57 -6.84
N GLU A 1072 50.03 -6.67 -6.08
CA GLU A 1072 50.97 -7.79 -6.14
C GLU A 1072 50.35 -9.07 -5.52
N PRO A 1073 50.60 -10.27 -6.08
CA PRO A 1073 50.21 -11.51 -5.43
C PRO A 1073 51.16 -11.85 -4.27
N LEU A 1074 50.69 -11.70 -3.02
CA LEU A 1074 51.46 -11.97 -1.82
C LEU A 1074 51.62 -13.47 -1.54
N GLU A 1075 52.75 -13.85 -0.96
CA GLU A 1075 53.07 -15.24 -0.63
C GLU A 1075 52.50 -15.69 0.72
N VAL A 1076 52.36 -17.01 0.89
CA VAL A 1076 51.82 -17.66 2.12
C VAL A 1076 52.52 -17.17 3.39
N GLN A 1077 53.83 -16.98 3.34
CA GLN A 1077 54.62 -16.63 4.51
C GLN A 1077 54.31 -15.21 5.00
N ILE A 1078 54.02 -14.28 4.08
CA ILE A 1078 53.60 -12.92 4.41
C ILE A 1078 52.18 -12.94 5.01
N MET A 1079 51.28 -13.81 4.52
CA MET A 1079 49.92 -13.92 5.06
C MET A 1079 49.88 -14.30 6.54
N ASP A 1080 50.76 -15.21 6.97
CA ASP A 1080 50.88 -15.59 8.38
C ASP A 1080 51.35 -14.39 9.23
N VAL A 1081 52.29 -13.59 8.73
CA VAL A 1081 52.72 -12.34 9.41
C VAL A 1081 51.57 -11.35 9.55
N LEU A 1082 50.84 -11.11 8.45
CA LEU A 1082 49.74 -10.14 8.41
C LEU A 1082 48.59 -10.53 9.33
N TYR A 1083 48.26 -11.83 9.41
CA TYR A 1083 47.28 -12.33 10.38
C TYR A 1083 47.73 -12.08 11.84
N ASN A 1084 49.01 -12.35 12.14
CA ASN A 1084 49.58 -12.18 13.49
C ASN A 1084 49.71 -10.71 13.94
N LEU A 1085 49.53 -9.73 13.04
CA LEU A 1085 49.41 -8.30 13.41
C LEU A 1085 48.07 -7.98 14.09
N SER A 1086 47.09 -8.89 14.05
CA SER A 1086 45.77 -8.76 14.65
C SER A 1086 44.88 -7.68 14.00
N THR A 1087 43.59 -7.72 14.33
CA THR A 1087 42.53 -6.83 13.82
C THR A 1087 42.74 -5.35 14.16
N ARG A 1088 43.59 -5.03 15.14
CA ARG A 1088 43.86 -3.65 15.59
C ARG A 1088 44.89 -2.92 14.74
N TYR A 1089 45.65 -3.65 13.92
CA TYR A 1089 46.63 -3.04 13.04
C TYR A 1089 45.96 -2.35 11.85
N HIS A 1090 46.07 -1.03 11.78
CA HIS A 1090 45.45 -0.19 10.74
C HIS A 1090 46.46 0.69 9.97
N GLY A 1091 47.76 0.37 10.08
CA GLY A 1091 48.84 1.08 9.38
C GLY A 1091 49.11 0.54 7.96
N ASN A 1092 49.98 1.22 7.21
CA ASN A 1092 50.30 0.89 5.81
C ASN A 1092 51.50 -0.06 5.65
N PHE A 1093 51.87 -0.84 6.66
CA PHE A 1093 53.00 -1.79 6.63
C PHE A 1093 54.39 -1.18 6.36
N GLN A 1094 54.59 0.11 6.70
CA GLN A 1094 55.87 0.82 6.46
C GLN A 1094 56.83 0.80 7.67
N ASP A 1095 56.36 0.50 8.88
CA ASP A 1095 57.19 0.42 10.10
C ASP A 1095 57.59 -1.05 10.41
N SER A 1096 58.50 -1.24 11.35
CA SER A 1096 58.96 -2.52 11.88
C SER A 1096 57.80 -3.33 12.49
N LEU A 1097 57.24 -4.24 11.69
CA LEU A 1097 56.08 -5.06 12.05
C LEU A 1097 56.23 -5.86 13.35
N GLY A 1098 57.46 -6.24 13.73
CA GLY A 1098 57.74 -6.95 14.98
C GLY A 1098 57.34 -6.18 16.24
N LYS A 1099 57.28 -4.83 16.22
CA LYS A 1099 56.84 -4.03 17.37
C LYS A 1099 55.35 -4.20 17.69
N PHE A 1100 54.56 -4.62 16.69
CA PHE A 1100 53.11 -4.76 16.80
C PHE A 1100 52.68 -6.20 17.12
N GLN A 1101 53.63 -7.14 17.21
CA GLN A 1101 53.39 -8.53 17.57
C GLN A 1101 53.49 -8.73 19.08
N THR A 1102 52.64 -9.60 19.64
CA THR A 1102 52.78 -10.02 21.04
C THR A 1102 53.97 -10.96 21.17
N TYR A 1103 54.44 -11.18 22.41
CA TYR A 1103 55.49 -12.17 22.66
C TYR A 1103 55.06 -13.56 22.15
N GLU A 1104 53.81 -13.93 22.41
CA GLU A 1104 53.22 -15.19 21.96
C GLU A 1104 53.21 -15.32 20.44
N THR A 1105 52.67 -14.33 19.71
CA THR A 1105 52.62 -14.39 18.24
C THR A 1105 54.01 -14.37 17.62
N SER A 1106 54.93 -13.57 18.18
CA SER A 1106 56.33 -13.55 17.78
C SER A 1106 57.00 -14.92 17.95
N THR A 1107 56.72 -15.63 19.05
CA THR A 1107 57.27 -16.99 19.28
C THR A 1107 56.68 -18.03 18.32
N ALA A 1108 55.36 -18.01 18.11
CA ALA A 1108 54.69 -18.95 17.21
C ALA A 1108 55.18 -18.79 15.76
N LEU A 1109 55.31 -17.54 15.30
CA LEU A 1109 55.81 -17.21 13.97
C LEU A 1109 57.27 -17.67 13.80
N ASN A 1110 58.13 -17.41 14.79
CA ASN A 1110 59.52 -17.90 14.75
C ASN A 1110 59.59 -19.43 14.68
N ILE A 1111 58.73 -20.15 15.40
CA ILE A 1111 58.65 -21.63 15.34
C ILE A 1111 58.21 -22.09 13.93
N ASN A 1112 57.21 -21.45 13.33
CA ASN A 1112 56.74 -21.76 11.98
C ASN A 1112 57.83 -21.49 10.92
N LEU A 1113 58.55 -20.37 11.03
CA LEU A 1113 59.67 -20.04 10.16
C LEU A 1113 60.83 -21.03 10.32
N GLU A 1114 61.16 -21.43 11.55
CA GLU A 1114 62.17 -22.47 11.80
C GLU A 1114 61.78 -23.83 11.21
N ALA A 1115 60.51 -24.22 11.36
CA ALA A 1115 59.98 -25.46 10.79
C ALA A 1115 60.02 -25.43 9.24
N ALA A 1116 59.73 -24.29 8.63
CA ALA A 1116 59.84 -24.07 7.19
C ALA A 1116 61.31 -24.07 6.71
N ARG A 1117 62.22 -23.46 7.48
CA ARG A 1117 63.67 -23.44 7.21
C ARG A 1117 64.30 -24.82 7.23
N ARG A 1118 63.84 -25.72 8.13
CA ARG A 1118 64.30 -27.12 8.17
C ARG A 1118 63.89 -27.93 6.93
N ARG A 1119 62.90 -27.46 6.17
CA ARG A 1119 62.40 -28.14 4.96
C ARG A 1119 63.01 -27.60 3.66
N SER A 1120 63.72 -26.46 3.68
CA SER A 1120 64.30 -25.80 2.49
C SER A 1120 65.83 -25.96 2.43
N SER A 1121 66.37 -26.16 1.22
CA SER A 1121 67.82 -26.18 0.97
C SER A 1121 68.39 -24.75 0.96
N PRO A 1122 69.61 -24.52 1.49
CA PRO A 1122 70.20 -23.17 1.65
C PRO A 1122 70.43 -22.38 0.34
N ASN A 1123 70.34 -23.00 -0.84
CA ASN A 1123 70.41 -22.33 -2.16
C ASN A 1123 69.06 -22.26 -2.89
N SER A 1124 67.94 -22.51 -2.20
CA SER A 1124 66.60 -22.37 -2.80
C SER A 1124 66.19 -20.89 -2.82
N ARG A 1125 65.46 -20.48 -3.87
CA ARG A 1125 64.82 -19.15 -3.96
C ARG A 1125 63.94 -18.85 -2.74
N ASN A 1126 63.30 -19.91 -2.21
CA ASN A 1126 62.51 -19.87 -0.97
C ASN A 1126 63.34 -19.50 0.28
N HIS A 1127 64.67 -19.66 0.27
CA HIS A 1127 65.55 -19.31 1.39
C HIS A 1127 65.85 -17.81 1.42
N GLU A 1128 66.06 -17.18 0.25
CA GLU A 1128 66.27 -15.72 0.13
C GLU A 1128 64.99 -14.94 0.49
N GLU A 1129 63.83 -15.41 0.03
CA GLU A 1129 62.51 -14.86 0.36
C GLU A 1129 62.21 -14.97 1.88
N GLN A 1130 62.58 -16.08 2.53
CA GLN A 1130 62.46 -16.27 3.98
C GLN A 1130 63.36 -15.32 4.79
N VAL A 1131 64.56 -15.01 4.28
CA VAL A 1131 65.48 -14.05 4.91
C VAL A 1131 64.95 -12.62 4.75
N ALA A 1132 64.38 -12.27 3.60
CA ALA A 1132 63.72 -10.98 3.39
C ALA A 1132 62.53 -10.77 4.34
N LEU A 1133 61.72 -11.80 4.55
CA LEU A 1133 60.61 -11.77 5.52
C LEU A 1133 61.08 -11.57 6.96
N MET A 1134 62.15 -12.25 7.37
CA MET A 1134 62.75 -12.04 8.70
C MET A 1134 63.30 -10.62 8.88
N ASN A 1135 63.85 -10.02 7.82
CA ASN A 1135 64.34 -8.65 7.86
C ASN A 1135 63.20 -7.62 7.95
N ALA A 1136 62.05 -7.92 7.33
CA ALA A 1136 60.83 -7.12 7.45
C ALA A 1136 60.25 -7.15 8.88
N ILE A 1137 60.24 -8.31 9.54
CA ILE A 1137 59.78 -8.46 10.94
C ILE A 1137 60.76 -7.79 11.91
N ARG A 1138 62.07 -7.89 11.66
CA ARG A 1138 63.15 -7.34 12.51
C ARG A 1138 63.45 -5.86 12.25
N GLY A 1139 62.72 -5.20 11.34
CA GLY A 1139 62.81 -3.76 11.10
C GLY A 1139 64.09 -3.29 10.40
N THR A 1140 64.77 -4.15 9.63
CA THR A 1140 66.04 -3.78 8.96
C THR A 1140 65.86 -3.23 7.55
N ILE A 1141 64.67 -3.38 6.94
CA ILE A 1141 64.30 -2.80 5.65
C ILE A 1141 62.79 -2.47 5.69
N GLY A 1142 62.42 -1.20 5.57
CA GLY A 1142 61.05 -0.69 5.65
C GLY A 1142 60.12 -1.03 4.47
N ASN A 1143 60.27 -2.19 3.83
CA ASN A 1143 59.47 -2.57 2.65
C ASN A 1143 58.87 -3.97 2.80
N SER A 1144 58.02 -4.25 3.80
CA SER A 1144 57.23 -5.49 3.77
C SER A 1144 56.22 -5.48 2.62
N ILE A 1145 55.55 -4.34 2.43
CA ILE A 1145 54.70 -4.02 1.28
C ILE A 1145 54.97 -2.55 0.94
N PRO A 1146 55.57 -2.22 -0.22
CA PRO A 1146 55.79 -0.83 -0.60
C PRO A 1146 54.47 -0.04 -0.72
N GLU A 1147 54.46 1.22 -0.30
CA GLU A 1147 53.24 2.05 -0.33
C GLU A 1147 52.70 2.24 -1.75
N ASP A 1148 53.56 2.29 -2.78
CA ASP A 1148 53.16 2.35 -4.20
C ASP A 1148 52.46 1.08 -4.71
N LYS A 1149 52.45 0.01 -3.91
CA LYS A 1149 51.69 -1.22 -4.20
C LYS A 1149 50.33 -1.25 -3.54
N LEU A 1150 50.03 -0.35 -2.60
CA LEU A 1150 48.73 -0.27 -1.96
C LEU A 1150 47.77 0.53 -2.85
N VAL A 1151 46.85 -0.17 -3.52
CA VAL A 1151 45.79 0.46 -4.33
C VAL A 1151 44.82 1.24 -3.44
N PHE A 1152 44.43 0.65 -2.31
CA PHE A 1152 43.76 1.36 -1.23
C PHE A 1152 44.01 0.68 0.12
N ALA A 1153 43.91 1.48 1.19
CA ALA A 1153 43.89 1.05 2.59
C ALA A 1153 42.69 1.68 3.29
N PHE A 1154 41.79 0.86 3.80
CA PHE A 1154 40.53 1.26 4.41
C PHE A 1154 40.45 0.73 5.85
N SER A 1155 40.20 1.59 6.82
CA SER A 1155 39.94 1.21 8.21
C SER A 1155 39.03 2.26 8.86
N GLY A 1156 38.24 1.84 9.87
CA GLY A 1156 37.40 2.78 10.62
C GLY A 1156 38.19 3.88 11.34
N GLY A 1157 39.44 3.59 11.75
CA GLY A 1157 40.33 4.57 12.38
C GLY A 1157 40.77 5.68 11.41
N ASN A 1158 41.11 5.33 10.16
CA ASN A 1158 41.60 6.29 9.17
C ASN A 1158 40.50 7.25 8.66
N LEU A 1159 39.22 6.89 8.84
CA LEU A 1159 38.05 7.67 8.40
C LEU A 1159 37.74 8.87 9.30
N LEU A 1160 37.88 8.72 10.63
CA LEU A 1160 37.53 9.75 11.61
C LEU A 1160 38.65 10.78 11.78
N ASP A 1161 39.91 10.35 11.72
CA ASP A 1161 41.07 11.26 11.81
C ASP A 1161 41.10 12.27 10.66
N ALA A 1162 40.53 11.94 9.50
CA ALA A 1162 40.40 12.87 8.37
C ALA A 1162 39.39 14.00 8.66
N ALA A 1163 38.34 13.77 9.46
CA ALA A 1163 37.39 14.82 9.85
C ALA A 1163 37.96 15.76 10.93
N ASP A 1164 38.75 15.21 11.86
CA ASP A 1164 39.50 15.99 12.86
C ASP A 1164 40.73 16.72 12.26
N THR A 1165 41.07 16.47 10.98
CA THR A 1165 42.07 17.28 10.26
C THR A 1165 41.59 18.66 9.82
N ARG A 1166 40.42 19.13 10.29
CA ARG A 1166 40.30 20.56 10.65
C ARG A 1166 41.11 20.80 11.92
N THR A 1167 42.43 20.62 11.85
CA THR A 1167 43.30 21.06 12.94
C THR A 1167 43.23 22.58 12.98
N ASP A 1168 42.46 23.14 13.90
CA ASP A 1168 42.56 24.55 14.27
C ASP A 1168 44.01 24.87 14.64
N THR A 1169 44.44 26.11 14.39
CA THR A 1169 45.81 26.58 14.71
C THR A 1169 46.22 26.24 16.15
N ALA A 1170 45.28 26.28 17.10
CA ALA A 1170 45.51 26.01 18.51
C ALA A 1170 45.82 24.54 18.85
N THR A 1171 45.26 23.56 18.12
CA THR A 1171 45.53 22.13 18.38
C THR A 1171 46.87 21.72 17.78
N LEU A 1172 47.21 22.23 16.60
CA LEU A 1172 48.53 22.01 15.99
C LEU A 1172 49.65 22.61 16.86
N GLU A 1173 49.43 23.81 17.41
CA GLU A 1173 50.37 24.47 18.29
C GLU A 1173 50.62 23.68 19.60
N LYS A 1174 49.55 23.19 20.24
CA LYS A 1174 49.67 22.32 21.42
C LYS A 1174 50.43 21.03 21.12
N ALA A 1175 50.20 20.42 19.95
CA ALA A 1175 50.91 19.20 19.56
C ALA A 1175 52.41 19.43 19.37
N VAL A 1176 52.80 20.56 18.76
CA VAL A 1176 54.22 20.94 18.59
C VAL A 1176 54.88 21.28 19.94
N LEU A 1177 54.18 21.98 20.84
CA LEU A 1177 54.63 22.23 22.21
C LEU A 1177 54.85 20.94 23.01
N LEU A 1178 53.92 19.99 22.89
CA LEU A 1178 54.01 18.73 23.60
C LEU A 1178 55.16 17.86 23.06
N LEU A 1179 55.39 17.90 21.74
CA LEU A 1179 56.55 17.26 21.11
C LEU A 1179 57.88 17.88 21.59
N ASP A 1180 57.99 19.21 21.65
CA ASP A 1180 59.17 19.91 22.19
C ASP A 1180 59.45 19.49 23.65
N GLN A 1181 58.41 19.48 24.49
CA GLN A 1181 58.54 19.03 25.88
C GLN A 1181 58.98 17.57 25.98
N LEU A 1182 58.44 16.67 25.16
CA LEU A 1182 58.81 15.25 25.17
C LEU A 1182 60.25 15.00 24.72
N ILE A 1183 60.76 15.82 23.79
CA ILE A 1183 62.15 15.77 23.33
C ILE A 1183 63.08 16.32 24.40
N ARG A 1184 62.76 17.50 24.98
CA ARG A 1184 63.57 18.12 26.04
C ARG A 1184 63.64 17.31 27.32
N CYS A 1185 62.57 16.59 27.68
CA CYS A 1185 62.52 15.80 28.91
C CYS A 1185 63.31 14.48 28.83
N SER A 1186 63.72 14.03 27.63
CA SER A 1186 64.39 12.73 27.46
C SER A 1186 65.42 12.78 26.34
N TRP A 1187 66.70 12.69 26.70
CA TRP A 1187 67.80 12.60 25.73
C TRP A 1187 67.65 11.41 24.77
N ARG A 1188 67.03 10.30 25.21
CA ARG A 1188 66.73 9.14 24.35
C ARG A 1188 65.69 9.47 23.28
N ASN A 1189 64.69 10.28 23.61
CA ASN A 1189 63.69 10.71 22.65
C ASN A 1189 64.30 11.65 21.61
N SER A 1190 65.25 12.49 22.03
CA SER A 1190 66.03 13.34 21.12
C SER A 1190 66.92 12.50 20.19
N GLU A 1191 67.62 11.49 20.71
CA GLU A 1191 68.42 10.56 19.91
C GLU A 1191 67.57 9.74 18.94
N ASP A 1192 66.40 9.26 19.38
CA ASP A 1192 65.44 8.57 18.51
C ASP A 1192 64.88 9.51 17.43
N MET A 1193 64.62 10.78 17.75
CA MET A 1193 64.21 11.80 16.77
C MET A 1193 65.27 12.05 15.70
N GLU A 1194 66.55 12.00 16.02
CA GLU A 1194 67.62 12.05 15.01
C GLU A 1194 67.70 10.75 14.21
N ARG A 1195 67.61 9.60 14.88
CA ARG A 1195 67.73 8.27 14.26
C ARG A 1195 66.64 8.00 13.22
N ILE A 1196 65.44 8.53 13.43
CA ILE A 1196 64.28 8.34 12.53
C ILE A 1196 64.10 9.48 11.55
N PHE A 1197 65.03 10.43 11.46
CA PHE A 1197 64.86 11.67 10.68
C PHE A 1197 63.60 12.46 11.10
N GLY A 1198 63.22 12.37 12.38
CA GLY A 1198 61.98 12.93 12.93
C GLY A 1198 61.87 14.44 12.75
N TYR A 1199 62.97 15.19 12.80
CA TYR A 1199 62.98 16.63 12.53
C TYR A 1199 62.66 16.97 11.06
N GLU A 1200 63.11 16.14 10.12
CA GLU A 1200 62.83 16.30 8.69
C GLU A 1200 61.38 15.95 8.37
N ILE A 1201 60.87 14.89 9.01
CA ILE A 1201 59.45 14.49 8.95
C ILE A 1201 58.56 15.59 9.53
N LEU A 1202 58.90 16.14 10.70
CA LEU A 1202 58.18 17.26 11.31
C LEU A 1202 58.18 18.48 10.37
N GLY A 1203 59.33 18.81 9.77
CA GLY A 1203 59.44 19.88 8.78
C GLY A 1203 58.57 19.65 7.54
N TYR A 1204 58.49 18.41 7.05
CA TYR A 1204 57.66 18.04 5.91
C TYR A 1204 56.15 18.17 6.24
N ILE A 1205 55.72 17.67 7.39
CA ILE A 1205 54.32 17.74 7.85
C ILE A 1205 53.89 19.20 8.05
N LEU A 1206 54.73 20.01 8.70
CA LEU A 1206 54.46 21.43 8.93
C LEU A 1206 54.41 22.24 7.63
N LYS A 1207 55.25 21.89 6.64
CA LYS A 1207 55.24 22.52 5.31
C LYS A 1207 53.93 22.27 4.56
N GLN A 1208 53.34 21.08 4.68
CA GLN A 1208 52.03 20.78 4.12
C GLN A 1208 50.90 21.58 4.80
N LYS A 1209 51.08 21.96 6.06
CA LYS A 1209 50.11 22.70 6.88
C LYS A 1209 50.44 24.21 7.03
N LYS A 1210 51.12 24.80 6.05
CA LYS A 1210 51.58 26.21 6.08
C LYS A 1210 50.48 27.25 6.41
N ALA A 1211 49.23 26.98 6.07
CA ALA A 1211 48.10 27.88 6.34
C ALA A 1211 47.76 28.03 7.84
N LEU A 1212 48.23 27.11 8.69
CA LEU A 1212 47.92 27.02 10.12
C LEU A 1212 49.10 27.47 11.01
N PHE A 1213 50.06 28.22 10.45
CA PHE A 1213 51.27 28.62 11.15
C PHE A 1213 51.06 29.88 12.01
N SER A 1214 51.14 29.76 13.34
CA SER A 1214 51.11 30.90 14.28
C SER A 1214 52.54 31.37 14.63
N ILE A 1215 52.64 32.60 15.13
CA ILE A 1215 53.93 33.17 15.61
C ILE A 1215 54.41 32.41 16.86
N GLU A 1216 53.50 32.00 17.74
CA GLU A 1216 53.82 31.22 18.94
C GLU A 1216 54.38 29.84 18.59
N MET A 1217 53.79 29.16 17.59
CA MET A 1217 54.32 27.89 17.11
C MET A 1217 55.70 28.02 16.46
N MET A 1218 55.98 29.15 15.79
CA MET A 1218 57.31 29.45 15.26
C MET A 1218 58.35 29.61 16.38
N ASN A 1219 57.99 30.26 17.50
CA ASN A 1219 58.86 30.39 18.65
C ASN A 1219 59.15 29.03 19.30
N THR A 1220 58.14 28.16 19.42
CA THR A 1220 58.31 26.79 19.92
C THR A 1220 59.24 25.98 19.00
N LEU A 1221 59.08 26.09 17.68
CA LEU A 1221 59.93 25.40 16.71
C LEU A 1221 61.38 25.91 16.70
N LEU A 1222 61.59 27.21 16.88
CA LEU A 1222 62.93 27.78 17.09
C LEU A 1222 63.55 27.19 18.36
N GLY A 1223 62.76 27.03 19.42
CA GLY A 1223 63.16 26.32 20.63
C GLY A 1223 63.57 24.86 20.37
N VAL A 1224 62.80 24.11 19.57
CA VAL A 1224 63.11 22.70 19.22
C VAL A 1224 64.45 22.56 18.50
N VAL A 1225 64.84 23.57 17.71
CA VAL A 1225 66.13 23.62 16.97
C VAL A 1225 67.25 24.25 17.82
N GLY A 1226 66.98 24.55 19.10
CA GLY A 1226 67.96 25.08 20.04
C GLY A 1226 68.24 26.57 19.92
N MET A 1227 67.39 27.34 19.23
CA MET A 1227 67.46 28.80 19.19
C MET A 1227 66.62 29.40 20.31
N ASP A 1228 67.28 30.00 21.29
CA ASP A 1228 66.64 30.73 22.38
C ASP A 1228 66.49 32.21 22.01
N LEU A 1229 65.26 32.74 21.96
CA LEU A 1229 64.99 34.14 21.60
C LEU A 1229 65.37 35.12 22.71
N GLU A 1230 65.51 34.65 23.96
CA GLU A 1230 65.97 35.48 25.08
C GLU A 1230 67.51 35.60 25.14
N TYR A 1231 68.23 34.66 24.50
CA TYR A 1231 69.70 34.67 24.38
C TYR A 1231 70.14 34.20 22.97
N PRO A 1232 70.16 35.09 21.96
CA PRO A 1232 70.65 34.75 20.64
C PRO A 1232 72.20 34.69 20.66
N GLU A 1233 72.77 33.51 20.92
CA GLU A 1233 74.17 33.19 20.60
C GLU A 1233 74.28 32.44 19.26
#